data_AF-A0A958IYF6-F1
#
_entry.id   AF-A0A958IYF6-F1
#
_cell.length_a   1.000
_cell.length_b   1.000
_cell.length_c   1.000
_cell.angle_alpha   90.00
_cell.angle_beta   90.00
_cell.angle_gamma   90.00
#
_symmetry.space_group_name_H-M   'P 1'
#
loop_
_entity.id
_entity.type
_entity.pdbx_description
1 polymer ?
#
loop_
_entity_poly.entity_id
_entity_poly.type
_entity_poly.pdbx_seq_one_letter_code
_entity_poly.pdbx_strand_id
1 'polypeptide(L)'
;EIDEITLAHWQSVFSINYVTLNYVSPEKNRYAYMMEGFETDWNYVGPERTATYTNLDPGSYTFRVKASNNDGLWNTDGTAINITINPPFWKTWWAFLIQFIVAVTAIAFVINYFVSRQRLRNALKIEHLELEKMYELDRLKTQFFSNISHEFHSPLTLILTPLEKLISTIDKNEPAQESLKLIHRNAQRLQRMINQLKNFQKIQHNDMQLQLSRGDIVLFIREIARSFQEYAVDHRIQYQFNAAPERFTAWFDADKLDKIIYNVLSNAFKFTPAGGEVGVRVSIIHPDAQQNTQTEDDLPSQYVEIVVTDNGIGIPADKIEDIFKRYYQIERENGQYYPGSGIGLAFANELVNLYQGKIFVKSSEGNGSTFSVQIPVDEHFLEAKQLVGEFSADSGKQLVNWDFAETDNAADDVAANAPESLSEKSMPIILVVEDDDEIRNFIKKAFQSKYRIVCAANGNQGITEATTLIPDLVISDIKMPETSGIELCNRLKEDEKTSHIPIILLTAYKSREYKIEGLQKGADAYLSKPFNIDELDIQITNLLQIRKKLKEKYCRQIMLEPANVEIEDIDEKFIQRVLKTIEKRISDRELNAESLSREIGMSRMQLYRKIRGLTNLTVHEFIRTIRLKRATELLKEKRMTITEVAYEVGFNDLTYFARCFRKQYQKSPSEFVSGKE
;
A
#
# COMPACT_ATOMS: atom_id res chain seq x y z
N GLU A 1 -49.22 92.52 -19.84
CA GLU A 1 -49.50 92.47 -18.38
C GLU A 1 -48.78 91.23 -17.85
N ILE A 2 -49.24 90.55 -16.79
CA ILE A 2 -48.85 89.17 -16.49
C ILE A 2 -50.16 88.37 -16.43
N ASP A 3 -50.41 87.60 -17.48
CA ASP A 3 -51.73 86.99 -17.72
C ASP A 3 -51.80 85.54 -17.19
N GLU A 4 -50.64 84.95 -16.86
CA GLU A 4 -50.49 83.61 -16.28
C GLU A 4 -49.40 83.59 -15.19
N ILE A 5 -49.66 82.87 -14.10
CA ILE A 5 -48.73 82.61 -13.00
C ILE A 5 -48.64 81.09 -12.79
N THR A 6 -47.43 80.54 -12.79
CA THR A 6 -47.19 79.13 -12.43
C THR A 6 -46.60 79.01 -11.03
N LEU A 7 -47.15 78.08 -10.24
CA LEU A 7 -46.82 77.86 -8.85
C LEU A 7 -46.38 76.40 -8.62
N ALA A 8 -45.46 76.18 -7.69
CA ALA A 8 -45.09 74.84 -7.22
C ALA A 8 -46.15 74.30 -6.24
N HIS A 9 -46.22 72.97 -6.07
CA HIS A 9 -47.18 72.31 -5.17
C HIS A 9 -47.12 72.77 -3.70
N TRP A 10 -46.01 73.35 -3.25
CA TRP A 10 -45.86 73.92 -1.90
C TRP A 10 -46.25 75.41 -1.79
N GLN A 11 -46.67 76.03 -2.90
CA GLN A 11 -47.12 77.43 -2.97
C GLN A 11 -48.66 77.53 -3.07
N SER A 12 -49.38 76.54 -2.55
CA SER A 12 -50.85 76.48 -2.51
C SER A 12 -51.51 77.45 -1.50
N VAL A 13 -50.72 78.37 -0.94
CA VAL A 13 -51.17 79.43 -0.03
C VAL A 13 -50.62 80.77 -0.54
N PHE A 14 -51.50 81.68 -0.93
CA PHE A 14 -51.14 83.00 -1.46
C PHE A 14 -52.27 84.02 -1.31
N SER A 15 -51.93 85.30 -1.45
CA SER A 15 -52.89 86.42 -1.46
C SER A 15 -52.71 87.27 -2.72
N ILE A 16 -53.81 87.66 -3.35
CA ILE A 16 -53.85 88.56 -4.51
C ILE A 16 -54.41 89.90 -4.06
N ASN A 17 -53.63 90.97 -4.27
CA ASN A 17 -54.06 92.34 -4.01
C ASN A 17 -54.57 93.00 -5.29
N TYR A 18 -55.69 93.71 -5.21
CA TYR A 18 -56.34 94.38 -6.34
C TYR A 18 -56.82 95.78 -5.97
N VAL A 19 -56.94 96.66 -6.96
CA VAL A 19 -57.37 98.05 -6.78
C VAL A 19 -58.09 98.53 -8.04
N THR A 20 -58.90 99.58 -7.92
CA THR A 20 -59.55 100.24 -9.08
C THR A 20 -58.94 101.61 -9.30
N LEU A 21 -58.92 102.08 -10.55
CA LEU A 21 -58.36 103.38 -10.93
C LEU A 21 -59.32 104.57 -10.63
N ASN A 22 -60.36 104.36 -9.83
CA ASN A 22 -61.24 105.43 -9.36
C ASN A 22 -60.69 106.12 -8.09
N TYR A 23 -60.16 107.33 -8.27
CA TYR A 23 -59.61 108.17 -7.21
C TYR A 23 -60.66 109.04 -6.49
N VAL A 24 -61.92 109.09 -6.95
CA VAL A 24 -62.97 109.91 -6.34
C VAL A 24 -63.66 109.13 -5.22
N SER A 25 -63.48 109.56 -3.97
CA SER A 25 -63.95 108.86 -2.75
C SER A 25 -63.56 107.37 -2.71
N PRO A 26 -62.25 107.00 -2.67
CA PRO A 26 -61.79 105.62 -2.91
C PRO A 26 -62.32 104.54 -1.96
N GLU A 27 -62.82 104.94 -0.78
CA GLU A 27 -63.43 104.08 0.24
C GLU A 27 -64.90 103.71 -0.05
N LYS A 28 -65.54 104.35 -1.04
CA LYS A 28 -66.89 103.98 -1.51
C LYS A 28 -66.89 102.92 -2.61
N ASN A 29 -65.75 102.68 -3.26
CA ASN A 29 -65.59 101.61 -4.25
C ASN A 29 -65.83 100.25 -3.58
N ARG A 30 -66.52 99.33 -4.26
CA ARG A 30 -66.71 97.95 -3.79
C ARG A 30 -66.09 96.97 -4.75
N TYR A 31 -65.60 95.84 -4.23
CA TYR A 31 -64.97 94.80 -5.01
C TYR A 31 -65.74 93.48 -4.93
N ALA A 32 -65.59 92.67 -5.96
CA ALA A 32 -65.97 91.29 -5.94
C ALA A 32 -64.96 90.45 -6.72
N TYR A 33 -64.66 89.24 -6.23
CA TYR A 33 -63.72 88.33 -6.85
C TYR A 33 -64.25 86.89 -6.89
N MET A 34 -63.62 86.04 -7.70
CA MET A 34 -63.93 84.62 -7.83
C MET A 34 -62.70 83.87 -8.38
N MET A 35 -62.39 82.70 -7.85
CA MET A 35 -61.40 81.76 -8.40
C MET A 35 -62.11 80.66 -9.18
N GLU A 36 -62.21 80.80 -10.51
CA GLU A 36 -62.80 79.78 -11.37
C GLU A 36 -61.98 78.49 -11.26
N GLY A 37 -62.68 77.37 -11.04
CA GLY A 37 -62.07 76.06 -10.71
C GLY A 37 -62.03 75.75 -9.21
N PHE A 38 -62.30 76.72 -8.32
CA PHE A 38 -62.44 76.54 -6.88
C PHE A 38 -63.78 77.05 -6.33
N GLU A 39 -64.26 78.19 -6.86
CA GLU A 39 -65.50 78.86 -6.47
C GLU A 39 -66.50 78.86 -7.64
N THR A 40 -67.81 78.81 -7.33
CA THR A 40 -68.91 78.84 -8.34
C THR A 40 -69.56 80.21 -8.51
N ASP A 41 -69.39 81.09 -7.52
CA ASP A 41 -70.10 82.36 -7.40
C ASP A 41 -69.15 83.49 -6.96
N TRP A 42 -69.54 84.73 -7.21
CA TRP A 42 -68.75 85.92 -6.86
C TRP A 42 -68.83 86.26 -5.37
N ASN A 43 -67.67 86.32 -4.71
CA ASN A 43 -67.55 86.89 -3.36
C ASN A 43 -67.63 88.42 -3.42
N TYR A 44 -68.63 89.04 -2.80
CA TYR A 44 -68.78 90.50 -2.71
C TYR A 44 -68.23 91.01 -1.37
N VAL A 45 -67.02 91.57 -1.38
CA VAL A 45 -66.22 91.85 -0.17
C VAL A 45 -66.17 93.33 0.23
N GLY A 46 -67.06 94.16 -0.32
CA GLY A 46 -67.12 95.58 0.02
C GLY A 46 -65.80 96.30 -0.31
N PRO A 47 -65.19 97.07 0.60
CA PRO A 47 -63.97 97.83 0.33
C PRO A 47 -62.67 97.01 0.38
N GLU A 48 -62.73 95.72 0.74
CA GLU A 48 -61.54 94.88 0.89
C GLU A 48 -60.80 94.67 -0.45
N ARG A 49 -59.46 94.69 -0.39
CA ARG A 49 -58.56 94.72 -1.56
C ARG A 49 -57.68 93.49 -1.71
N THR A 50 -57.94 92.44 -0.94
CA THR A 50 -57.07 91.25 -0.84
C THR A 50 -57.92 89.98 -0.83
N ALA A 51 -57.77 89.14 -1.85
CA ALA A 51 -58.28 87.77 -1.82
C ALA A 51 -57.16 86.87 -1.29
N THR A 52 -57.43 86.00 -0.31
CA THR A 52 -56.44 85.05 0.23
C THR A 52 -56.96 83.63 0.05
N TYR A 53 -56.13 82.79 -0.56
CA TYR A 53 -56.44 81.38 -0.81
C TYR A 53 -55.48 80.49 -0.01
N THR A 54 -56.03 79.48 0.64
CA THR A 54 -55.29 78.51 1.48
C THR A 54 -55.59 77.09 1.03
N ASN A 55 -54.56 76.33 0.70
CA ASN A 55 -54.65 74.92 0.29
C ASN A 55 -55.53 74.72 -0.97
N LEU A 56 -55.20 75.45 -2.05
CA LEU A 56 -55.65 75.06 -3.39
C LEU A 56 -54.91 73.79 -3.85
N ASP A 57 -55.64 72.86 -4.46
CA ASP A 57 -55.07 71.63 -5.01
C ASP A 57 -54.25 71.89 -6.30
N PRO A 58 -53.44 70.92 -6.76
CA PRO A 58 -52.78 71.02 -8.06
C PRO A 58 -53.77 71.02 -9.22
N GLY A 59 -53.79 72.10 -10.01
CA GLY A 59 -54.73 72.34 -11.09
C GLY A 59 -54.50 73.70 -11.74
N SER A 60 -55.33 74.04 -12.72
CA SER A 60 -55.37 75.36 -13.35
C SER A 60 -56.65 76.09 -12.95
N TYR A 61 -56.49 77.32 -12.51
CA TYR A 61 -57.54 78.20 -11.99
C TYR A 61 -57.50 79.55 -12.71
N THR A 62 -58.61 80.29 -12.73
CA THR A 62 -58.64 81.67 -13.24
C THR A 62 -59.19 82.59 -12.15
N PHE A 63 -58.32 83.42 -11.57
CA PHE A 63 -58.76 84.46 -10.64
C PHE A 63 -59.37 85.62 -11.43
N ARG A 64 -60.63 85.96 -11.16
CA ARG A 64 -61.30 87.15 -11.69
C ARG A 64 -61.58 88.15 -10.58
N VAL A 65 -61.47 89.44 -10.91
CA VAL A 65 -61.90 90.56 -10.07
C VAL A 65 -62.72 91.57 -10.87
N LYS A 66 -63.74 92.15 -10.24
CA LYS A 66 -64.53 93.28 -10.74
C LYS A 66 -64.74 94.30 -9.63
N ALA A 67 -65.00 95.55 -9.99
CA ALA A 67 -65.16 96.65 -9.03
C ALA A 67 -66.34 97.55 -9.41
N SER A 68 -66.94 98.18 -8.41
CA SER A 68 -67.88 99.28 -8.56
C SER A 68 -67.22 100.63 -8.29
N ASN A 69 -67.70 101.66 -8.98
CA ASN A 69 -67.37 103.05 -8.65
C ASN A 69 -68.13 103.52 -7.38
N ASN A 70 -67.93 104.80 -7.03
CA ASN A 70 -68.60 105.49 -5.92
C ASN A 70 -70.14 105.57 -6.02
N ASP A 71 -70.71 105.32 -7.21
CA ASP A 71 -72.16 105.37 -7.49
C ASP A 71 -72.79 103.97 -7.59
N GLY A 72 -72.01 102.92 -7.34
CA GLY A 72 -72.47 101.52 -7.35
C GLY A 72 -72.51 100.86 -8.73
N LEU A 73 -72.04 101.54 -9.79
CA LEU A 73 -71.92 100.97 -11.14
C LEU A 73 -70.70 100.04 -11.18
N TRP A 74 -70.95 98.75 -11.41
CA TRP A 74 -69.93 97.70 -11.56
C TRP A 74 -69.39 97.64 -12.98
N ASN A 75 -68.09 97.36 -13.16
CA ASN A 75 -67.59 96.98 -14.47
C ASN A 75 -68.00 95.54 -14.83
N THR A 76 -68.43 95.33 -16.06
CA THR A 76 -68.85 94.02 -16.59
C THR A 76 -67.67 93.12 -16.93
N ASP A 77 -66.62 93.72 -17.48
CA ASP A 77 -65.55 92.98 -18.18
C ASP A 77 -64.48 92.46 -17.22
N GLY A 78 -64.37 93.10 -16.04
CA GLY A 78 -63.47 92.69 -14.96
C GLY A 78 -61.98 92.79 -15.31
N THR A 79 -61.18 91.98 -14.63
CA THR A 79 -59.80 91.64 -14.97
C THR A 79 -59.54 90.21 -14.49
N ALA A 80 -58.73 89.44 -15.21
CA ALA A 80 -58.49 88.03 -14.92
C ALA A 80 -57.00 87.66 -15.04
N ILE A 81 -56.54 86.72 -14.21
CA ILE A 81 -55.19 86.14 -14.24
C ILE A 81 -55.31 84.62 -14.10
N ASN A 82 -54.65 83.86 -14.97
CA ASN A 82 -54.59 82.40 -14.87
C ASN A 82 -53.53 81.96 -13.86
N ILE A 83 -53.83 80.94 -13.05
CA ILE A 83 -52.95 80.44 -11.99
C ILE A 83 -52.90 78.92 -12.06
N THR A 84 -51.73 78.36 -12.39
CA THR A 84 -51.53 76.91 -12.50
C THR A 84 -50.61 76.41 -11.38
N ILE A 85 -51.14 75.55 -10.51
CA ILE A 85 -50.41 74.89 -9.42
C ILE A 85 -49.95 73.51 -9.90
N ASN A 86 -48.65 73.34 -10.08
CA ASN A 86 -48.07 72.08 -10.55
C ASN A 86 -48.17 70.96 -9.48
N PRO A 87 -48.42 69.69 -9.86
CA PRO A 87 -48.51 68.58 -8.91
C PRO A 87 -47.15 68.18 -8.31
N PRO A 88 -47.13 67.54 -7.13
CA PRO A 88 -45.90 67.00 -6.54
C PRO A 88 -45.27 65.93 -7.44
N PHE A 89 -43.93 65.92 -7.55
CA PHE A 89 -43.21 65.05 -8.49
C PHE A 89 -43.52 63.56 -8.30
N TRP A 90 -43.73 63.11 -7.06
CA TRP A 90 -44.04 61.72 -6.73
C TRP A 90 -45.48 61.28 -7.07
N LYS A 91 -46.37 62.21 -7.47
CA LYS A 91 -47.70 61.91 -8.02
C LYS A 91 -47.75 61.88 -9.55
N THR A 92 -46.61 62.07 -10.23
CA THR A 92 -46.54 62.03 -11.71
C THR A 92 -46.55 60.59 -12.24
N TRP A 93 -47.10 60.40 -13.45
CA TRP A 93 -47.16 59.07 -14.07
C TRP A 93 -45.77 58.44 -14.28
N TRP A 94 -44.75 59.25 -14.57
CA TRP A 94 -43.39 58.77 -14.77
C TRP A 94 -42.70 58.38 -13.45
N ALA A 95 -43.06 58.99 -12.32
CA ALA A 95 -42.57 58.56 -11.01
C ALA A 95 -43.09 57.17 -10.64
N PHE A 96 -44.37 56.87 -10.91
CA PHE A 96 -44.93 55.53 -10.75
C PHE A 96 -44.26 54.51 -11.68
N LEU A 97 -43.95 54.89 -12.93
CA LEU A 97 -43.21 54.03 -13.86
C LEU A 97 -41.81 53.69 -13.35
N ILE A 98 -41.07 54.67 -12.81
CA ILE A 98 -39.75 54.43 -12.21
C ILE A 98 -39.86 53.49 -11.00
N GLN A 99 -40.82 53.72 -10.10
CA GLN A 99 -41.06 52.84 -8.94
C GLN A 99 -41.38 51.40 -9.37
N PHE A 100 -42.21 51.22 -10.39
CA PHE A 100 -42.53 49.90 -10.95
C PHE A 100 -41.29 49.21 -11.54
N ILE A 101 -40.48 49.93 -12.33
CA ILE A 101 -39.23 49.38 -12.89
C ILE A 101 -38.28 48.95 -11.76
N VAL A 102 -38.05 49.80 -10.75
CA VAL A 102 -37.19 49.48 -9.60
C VAL A 102 -37.68 48.23 -8.85
N ALA A 103 -38.99 48.10 -8.63
CA ALA A 103 -39.58 46.92 -7.99
C ALA A 103 -39.36 45.64 -8.83
N VAL A 104 -39.60 45.70 -10.15
CA VAL A 104 -39.37 44.57 -11.06
C VAL A 104 -37.88 44.19 -11.13
N THR A 105 -36.97 45.16 -11.19
CA THR A 105 -35.52 44.90 -11.17
C THR A 105 -35.08 44.27 -9.84
N ALA A 106 -35.61 44.73 -8.70
CA ALA A 106 -35.30 44.15 -7.39
C ALA A 106 -35.79 42.68 -7.29
N ILE A 107 -37.02 42.40 -7.73
CA ILE A 107 -37.56 41.03 -7.78
C ILE A 107 -36.73 40.14 -8.70
N ALA A 108 -36.39 40.63 -9.91
CA ALA A 108 -35.55 39.90 -10.85
C ALA A 108 -34.14 39.63 -10.30
N PHE A 109 -33.54 40.57 -9.56
CA PHE A 109 -32.25 40.38 -8.90
C PHE A 109 -32.33 39.29 -7.82
N VAL A 110 -33.35 39.32 -6.96
CA VAL A 110 -33.56 38.30 -5.91
C VAL A 110 -33.75 36.90 -6.52
N ILE A 111 -34.57 36.77 -7.57
CA ILE A 111 -34.77 35.50 -8.28
C ILE A 111 -33.45 35.00 -8.88
N ASN A 112 -32.71 35.85 -9.59
CA ASN A 112 -31.43 35.48 -10.19
C ASN A 112 -30.39 35.09 -9.13
N TYR A 113 -30.36 35.76 -7.97
CA TYR A 113 -29.49 35.41 -6.86
C TYR A 113 -29.78 34.00 -6.33
N PHE A 114 -31.04 33.68 -6.01
CA PHE A 114 -31.42 32.35 -5.54
C PHE A 114 -31.19 31.26 -6.58
N VAL A 115 -31.54 31.49 -7.85
CA VAL A 115 -31.29 30.53 -8.94
C VAL A 115 -29.79 30.28 -9.12
N SER A 116 -28.96 31.33 -9.08
CA SER A 116 -27.50 31.20 -9.22
C SER A 116 -26.87 30.46 -8.04
N ARG A 117 -27.34 30.76 -6.81
CA ARG A 117 -26.88 30.06 -5.60
C ARG A 117 -27.26 28.58 -5.60
N GLN A 118 -28.42 28.23 -6.16
CA GLN A 118 -28.85 26.83 -6.29
C GLN A 118 -28.09 26.11 -7.42
N ARG A 119 -27.82 26.76 -8.55
CA ARG A 119 -26.96 26.21 -9.62
C ARG A 119 -25.57 25.88 -9.10
N LEU A 120 -24.94 26.78 -8.34
CA LEU A 120 -23.63 26.54 -7.72
C LEU A 120 -23.64 25.36 -6.75
N ARG A 121 -24.67 25.23 -5.90
CA ARG A 121 -24.84 24.09 -4.99
C ARG A 121 -25.01 22.76 -5.75
N ASN A 122 -25.75 22.76 -6.84
CA ASN A 122 -25.94 21.56 -7.66
C ASN A 122 -24.65 21.16 -8.39
N ALA A 123 -23.89 22.13 -8.92
CA ALA A 123 -22.59 21.87 -9.57
C ALA A 123 -21.60 21.20 -8.60
N LEU A 124 -21.39 21.79 -7.42
CA LEU A 124 -20.51 21.23 -6.38
C LEU A 124 -20.95 19.83 -5.92
N LYS A 125 -22.26 19.54 -5.92
CA LYS A 125 -22.78 18.21 -5.59
C LYS A 125 -22.52 17.18 -6.70
N ILE A 126 -22.60 17.59 -7.97
CA ILE A 126 -22.28 16.73 -9.12
C ILE A 126 -20.78 16.40 -9.11
N GLU A 127 -19.93 17.42 -8.98
CA GLU A 127 -18.47 17.30 -8.87
C GLU A 127 -18.04 16.33 -7.76
N HIS A 128 -18.65 16.45 -6.57
CA HIS A 128 -18.37 15.53 -5.46
C HIS A 128 -18.78 14.07 -5.75
N LEU A 129 -19.94 13.85 -6.41
CA LEU A 129 -20.42 12.53 -6.82
C LEU A 129 -19.60 11.93 -7.97
N GLU A 130 -19.00 12.76 -8.82
CA GLU A 130 -18.08 12.33 -9.88
C GLU A 130 -16.74 11.89 -9.28
N LEU A 131 -16.19 12.66 -8.32
CA LEU A 131 -15.01 12.28 -7.56
C LEU A 131 -15.21 10.97 -6.78
N GLU A 132 -16.33 10.83 -6.05
CA GLU A 132 -16.67 9.61 -5.30
C GLU A 132 -16.72 8.38 -6.20
N LYS A 133 -17.35 8.48 -7.37
CA LYS A 133 -17.37 7.41 -8.38
C LYS A 133 -16.01 7.10 -8.99
N MET A 134 -15.15 8.10 -9.20
CA MET A 134 -13.80 7.87 -9.71
C MET A 134 -12.95 7.10 -8.68
N TYR A 135 -13.07 7.43 -7.39
CA TYR A 135 -12.43 6.65 -6.31
C TYR A 135 -13.00 5.24 -6.19
N GLU A 136 -14.32 5.05 -6.33
CA GLU A 136 -14.93 3.72 -6.32
C GLU A 136 -14.45 2.86 -7.51
N LEU A 137 -14.44 3.43 -8.72
CA LEU A 137 -13.97 2.74 -9.93
C LEU A 137 -12.50 2.34 -9.84
N ASP A 138 -11.62 3.22 -9.36
CA ASP A 138 -10.20 2.90 -9.25
C ASP A 138 -9.93 1.87 -8.13
N ARG A 139 -10.64 1.96 -7.00
CA ARG A 139 -10.61 0.92 -5.95
C ARG A 139 -11.06 -0.45 -6.48
N LEU A 140 -12.18 -0.51 -7.20
CA LEU A 140 -12.70 -1.76 -7.78
C LEU A 140 -11.72 -2.35 -8.80
N LYS A 141 -11.16 -1.51 -9.66
CA LYS A 141 -10.12 -1.85 -10.65
C LYS A 141 -8.85 -2.41 -9.98
N THR A 142 -8.36 -1.78 -8.91
CA THR A 142 -7.22 -2.27 -8.13
C THR A 142 -7.51 -3.62 -7.47
N GLN A 143 -8.69 -3.77 -6.85
CA GLN A 143 -9.10 -5.03 -6.23
C GLN A 143 -9.23 -6.15 -7.26
N PHE A 144 -9.84 -5.88 -8.41
CA PHE A 144 -9.95 -6.81 -9.54
C PHE A 144 -8.58 -7.30 -10.02
N PHE A 145 -7.63 -6.40 -10.31
CA PHE A 145 -6.29 -6.80 -10.75
C PHE A 145 -5.45 -7.48 -9.65
N SER A 146 -5.65 -7.14 -8.38
CA SER A 146 -4.98 -7.82 -7.26
C SER A 146 -5.51 -9.24 -7.06
N ASN A 147 -6.82 -9.45 -7.17
CA ASN A 147 -7.45 -10.76 -7.09
C ASN A 147 -7.03 -11.65 -8.26
N ILE A 148 -7.11 -11.14 -9.50
CA ILE A 148 -6.65 -11.85 -10.71
C ILE A 148 -5.17 -12.22 -10.63
N SER A 149 -4.33 -11.34 -10.06
CA SER A 149 -2.91 -11.65 -9.83
C SER A 149 -2.70 -12.77 -8.80
N HIS A 150 -3.67 -13.05 -7.93
CA HIS A 150 -3.65 -14.18 -7.00
C HIS A 150 -4.21 -15.45 -7.67
N GLU A 151 -5.37 -15.34 -8.32
CA GLU A 151 -6.09 -16.42 -9.00
C GLU A 151 -5.28 -17.04 -10.15
N PHE A 152 -4.38 -16.29 -10.80
CA PHE A 152 -3.43 -16.88 -11.77
C PHE A 152 -2.17 -17.50 -11.13
N HIS A 153 -1.79 -17.13 -9.90
CA HIS A 153 -0.56 -17.63 -9.27
C HIS A 153 -0.69 -19.08 -8.75
N SER A 154 -1.84 -19.45 -8.17
CA SER A 154 -2.12 -20.84 -7.76
C SER A 154 -2.06 -21.85 -8.92
N PRO A 155 -2.83 -21.70 -10.03
CA PRO A 155 -2.78 -22.66 -11.14
C PRO A 155 -1.41 -22.66 -11.83
N LEU A 156 -0.68 -21.54 -11.87
CA LEU A 156 0.71 -21.55 -12.37
C LEU A 156 1.65 -22.33 -11.47
N THR A 157 1.48 -22.28 -10.14
CA THR A 157 2.23 -23.13 -9.19
C THR A 157 1.95 -24.61 -9.49
N LEU A 158 0.68 -24.95 -9.67
CA LEU A 158 0.22 -26.32 -9.94
C LEU A 158 0.59 -26.83 -11.35
N ILE A 159 0.92 -25.93 -12.30
CA ILE A 159 1.49 -26.29 -13.60
C ILE A 159 3.03 -26.41 -13.52
N LEU A 160 3.71 -25.41 -12.97
CA LEU A 160 5.18 -25.33 -12.96
C LEU A 160 5.83 -26.44 -12.13
N THR A 161 5.40 -26.63 -10.89
CA THR A 161 6.14 -27.51 -9.96
C THR A 161 6.06 -29.00 -10.34
N PRO A 162 4.92 -29.56 -10.81
CA PRO A 162 4.90 -30.91 -11.35
C PRO A 162 5.67 -31.06 -12.66
N LEU A 163 5.72 -29.99 -13.47
CA LEU A 163 6.39 -29.98 -14.77
C LEU A 163 7.91 -29.92 -14.64
N GLU A 164 8.43 -29.15 -13.69
CA GLU A 164 9.85 -29.17 -13.30
C GLU A 164 10.27 -30.57 -12.87
N LYS A 165 9.45 -31.23 -12.04
CA LYS A 165 9.68 -32.62 -11.64
C LYS A 165 9.60 -33.61 -12.80
N LEU A 166 8.73 -33.40 -13.80
CA LEU A 166 8.70 -34.24 -15.00
C LEU A 166 9.96 -34.05 -15.84
N ILE A 167 10.41 -32.81 -16.05
CA ILE A 167 11.65 -32.48 -16.77
C ILE A 167 12.88 -33.07 -16.07
N SER A 168 12.89 -33.11 -14.73
CA SER A 168 13.99 -33.69 -13.95
C SER A 168 13.95 -35.23 -13.81
N THR A 169 12.86 -35.88 -14.22
CA THR A 169 12.66 -37.34 -14.05
C THR A 169 12.57 -38.09 -15.38
N ILE A 170 12.24 -37.41 -16.48
CA ILE A 170 12.18 -37.98 -17.83
C ILE A 170 13.53 -37.88 -18.51
N ASP A 171 13.93 -38.98 -19.15
CA ASP A 171 15.23 -39.14 -19.81
C ASP A 171 15.44 -38.11 -20.93
N LYS A 172 16.69 -37.68 -21.16
CA LYS A 172 17.01 -36.55 -22.07
C LYS A 172 16.67 -36.82 -23.53
N ASN A 173 16.58 -38.09 -23.92
CA ASN A 173 16.34 -38.51 -25.30
C ASN A 173 14.85 -38.81 -25.60
N GLU A 174 13.94 -38.66 -24.63
CA GLU A 174 12.50 -38.84 -24.86
C GLU A 174 11.89 -37.65 -25.63
N PRO A 175 11.15 -37.86 -26.74
CA PRO A 175 10.47 -36.77 -27.47
C PRO A 175 9.49 -35.95 -26.62
N ALA A 176 9.02 -36.52 -25.50
CA ALA A 176 8.23 -35.80 -24.51
C ALA A 176 9.03 -34.64 -23.85
N GLN A 177 10.36 -34.74 -23.71
CA GLN A 177 11.14 -33.76 -22.97
C GLN A 177 11.17 -32.38 -23.64
N GLU A 178 11.28 -32.30 -24.96
CA GLU A 178 11.17 -31.03 -25.71
C GLU A 178 9.80 -30.38 -25.49
N SER A 179 8.73 -31.18 -25.52
CA SER A 179 7.36 -30.71 -25.28
C SER A 179 7.19 -30.18 -23.85
N LEU A 180 7.76 -30.87 -22.85
CA LEU A 180 7.71 -30.43 -21.45
C LEU A 180 8.52 -29.15 -21.21
N LYS A 181 9.75 -29.06 -21.75
CA LYS A 181 10.57 -27.83 -21.78
C LYS A 181 9.80 -26.66 -22.41
N LEU A 182 9.11 -26.89 -23.53
CA LEU A 182 8.30 -25.87 -24.19
C LEU A 182 7.11 -25.40 -23.34
N ILE A 183 6.40 -26.31 -22.66
CA ILE A 183 5.30 -25.94 -21.75
C ILE A 183 5.85 -25.13 -20.56
N HIS A 184 7.01 -25.53 -20.01
CA HIS A 184 7.64 -24.87 -18.85
C HIS A 184 8.05 -23.43 -19.17
N ARG A 185 8.73 -23.23 -20.31
CA ARG A 185 9.11 -21.90 -20.82
C ARG A 185 7.89 -20.98 -21.03
N ASN A 186 6.75 -21.54 -21.45
CA ASN A 186 5.50 -20.78 -21.60
C ASN A 186 4.84 -20.46 -20.25
N ALA A 187 4.81 -21.41 -19.31
CA ALA A 187 4.31 -21.18 -17.95
C ALA A 187 5.15 -20.11 -17.21
N GLN A 188 6.49 -20.18 -17.30
CA GLN A 188 7.40 -19.14 -16.81
C GLN A 188 7.20 -17.77 -17.51
N ARG A 189 6.82 -17.73 -18.78
CA ARG A 189 6.47 -16.48 -19.49
C ARG A 189 5.19 -15.87 -18.91
N LEU A 190 4.17 -16.68 -18.67
CA LEU A 190 2.91 -16.23 -18.07
C LEU A 190 3.14 -15.72 -16.63
N GLN A 191 3.90 -16.46 -15.82
CA GLN A 191 4.30 -16.08 -14.46
C GLN A 191 5.06 -14.73 -14.46
N ARG A 192 5.99 -14.53 -15.40
CA ARG A 192 6.69 -13.24 -15.57
C ARG A 192 5.72 -12.10 -15.89
N MET A 193 4.73 -12.29 -16.76
CA MET A 193 3.72 -11.27 -17.07
C MET A 193 2.84 -10.91 -15.85
N ILE A 194 2.43 -11.88 -15.04
CA ILE A 194 1.65 -11.64 -13.81
C ILE A 194 2.50 -10.91 -12.76
N ASN A 195 3.77 -11.27 -12.61
CA ASN A 195 4.69 -10.56 -11.72
C ASN A 195 4.97 -9.13 -12.20
N GLN A 196 5.06 -8.88 -13.52
CA GLN A 196 5.14 -7.53 -14.09
C GLN A 196 3.87 -6.72 -13.74
N LEU A 197 2.67 -7.28 -13.94
CA LEU A 197 1.40 -6.64 -13.59
C LEU A 197 1.31 -6.30 -12.09
N LYS A 198 1.67 -7.24 -11.21
CA LYS A 198 1.67 -7.07 -9.75
C LYS A 198 2.66 -6.00 -9.28
N ASN A 199 3.86 -5.95 -9.88
CA ASN A 199 4.84 -4.89 -9.59
C ASN A 199 4.35 -3.53 -10.08
N PHE A 200 3.69 -3.49 -11.24
CA PHE A 200 3.10 -2.27 -11.79
C PHE A 200 2.02 -1.68 -10.86
N GLN A 201 1.14 -2.51 -10.28
CA GLN A 201 0.15 -2.05 -9.30
C GLN A 201 0.79 -1.32 -8.11
N LYS A 202 1.90 -1.85 -7.57
CA LYS A 202 2.62 -1.24 -6.44
C LYS A 202 3.18 0.14 -6.73
N ILE A 203 3.58 0.43 -7.98
CA ILE A 203 4.05 1.77 -8.35
C ILE A 203 2.86 2.74 -8.37
N GLN A 204 1.72 2.36 -8.96
CA GLN A 204 0.54 3.24 -9.03
C GLN A 204 -0.03 3.66 -7.66
N HIS A 205 0.13 2.84 -6.62
CA HIS A 205 -0.35 3.14 -5.26
C HIS A 205 0.69 3.86 -4.39
N ASN A 206 1.88 4.15 -4.94
CA ASN A 206 3.05 4.65 -4.21
C ASN A 206 3.58 3.68 -3.13
N ASP A 207 3.14 2.40 -3.16
CA ASP A 207 3.63 1.31 -2.29
C ASP A 207 5.07 0.89 -2.62
N MET A 208 5.58 1.26 -3.79
CA MET A 208 6.95 0.94 -4.21
C MET A 208 7.88 2.12 -3.95
N GLN A 209 8.46 2.18 -2.75
CA GLN A 209 9.53 3.14 -2.43
C GLN A 209 10.90 2.66 -2.95
N LEU A 210 11.83 3.59 -3.21
CA LEU A 210 13.24 3.26 -3.41
C LEU A 210 13.84 2.73 -2.10
N GLN A 211 14.73 1.75 -2.19
CA GLN A 211 15.61 1.27 -1.12
C GLN A 211 17.04 1.59 -1.54
N LEU A 212 17.42 2.86 -1.36
CA LEU A 212 18.72 3.38 -1.77
C LEU A 212 19.85 2.73 -0.97
N SER A 213 20.97 2.49 -1.66
CA SER A 213 22.19 1.91 -1.11
C SER A 213 23.39 2.57 -1.76
N ARG A 214 24.45 2.83 -0.98
CA ARG A 214 25.68 3.45 -1.47
C ARG A 214 26.58 2.38 -2.09
N GLY A 215 26.88 2.49 -3.39
CA GLY A 215 27.68 1.48 -4.11
C GLY A 215 28.30 2.03 -5.39
N ASP A 216 29.16 1.23 -6.03
CA ASP A 216 29.73 1.58 -7.34
C ASP A 216 28.71 1.27 -8.45
N ILE A 217 27.98 2.30 -8.88
CA ILE A 217 26.88 2.17 -9.84
C ILE A 217 27.39 1.76 -11.22
N VAL A 218 28.58 2.23 -11.62
CA VAL A 218 29.17 1.88 -12.92
C VAL A 218 29.61 0.42 -12.94
N LEU A 219 30.17 -0.09 -11.83
CA LEU A 219 30.49 -1.51 -11.69
C LEU A 219 29.22 -2.37 -11.74
N PHE A 220 28.15 -1.97 -11.05
CA PHE A 220 26.87 -2.67 -11.06
C PHE A 220 26.21 -2.70 -12.47
N ILE A 221 26.18 -1.57 -13.18
CA ILE A 221 25.70 -1.51 -14.57
C ILE A 221 26.57 -2.42 -15.47
N ARG A 222 27.89 -2.48 -15.25
CA ARG A 222 28.83 -3.33 -15.99
C ARG A 222 28.58 -4.84 -15.75
N GLU A 223 28.17 -5.24 -14.55
CA GLU A 223 27.80 -6.63 -14.24
C GLU A 223 26.52 -7.05 -14.97
N ILE A 224 25.48 -6.22 -14.95
CA ILE A 224 24.24 -6.45 -15.72
C ILE A 224 24.54 -6.47 -17.23
N ALA A 225 25.35 -5.52 -17.71
CA ALA A 225 25.77 -5.49 -19.10
C ALA A 225 26.49 -6.78 -19.51
N ARG A 226 27.33 -7.35 -18.63
CA ARG A 226 28.08 -8.58 -18.89
C ARG A 226 27.20 -9.82 -19.04
N SER A 227 26.03 -9.90 -18.40
CA SER A 227 25.16 -11.09 -18.53
C SER A 227 24.59 -11.29 -19.94
N PHE A 228 24.65 -10.27 -20.80
CA PHE A 228 24.24 -10.36 -22.20
C PHE A 228 25.40 -10.73 -23.15
N GLN A 229 26.64 -10.89 -22.64
CA GLN A 229 27.81 -11.19 -23.46
C GLN A 229 27.71 -12.56 -24.15
N GLU A 230 27.12 -13.56 -23.49
CA GLU A 230 26.93 -14.91 -24.02
C GLU A 230 25.86 -14.91 -25.13
N TYR A 231 24.71 -14.29 -24.85
CA TYR A 231 23.66 -14.04 -25.86
C TYR A 231 24.20 -13.33 -27.11
N ALA A 232 25.09 -12.34 -26.93
CA ALA A 232 25.72 -11.62 -28.03
C ALA A 232 26.61 -12.54 -28.90
N VAL A 233 27.37 -13.45 -28.29
CA VAL A 233 28.21 -14.43 -29.01
C VAL A 233 27.34 -15.40 -29.81
N ASP A 234 26.30 -15.99 -29.19
CA ASP A 234 25.41 -16.96 -29.84
C ASP A 234 24.69 -16.36 -31.05
N HIS A 235 24.19 -15.12 -30.91
CA HIS A 235 23.48 -14.40 -31.96
C HIS A 235 24.42 -13.62 -32.90
N ARG A 236 25.74 -13.72 -32.71
CA ARG A 236 26.78 -13.03 -33.49
C ARG A 236 26.62 -11.51 -33.53
N ILE A 237 26.09 -10.93 -32.46
CA ILE A 237 25.93 -9.47 -32.30
C ILE A 237 27.24 -8.90 -31.73
N GLN A 238 27.78 -7.87 -32.37
CA GLN A 238 28.90 -7.12 -31.83
C GLN A 238 28.43 -6.37 -30.58
N TYR A 239 29.10 -6.57 -29.45
CA TYR A 239 28.68 -6.00 -28.18
C TYR A 239 29.81 -5.24 -27.50
N GLN A 240 29.53 -4.00 -27.10
CA GLN A 240 30.49 -3.10 -26.48
C GLN A 240 29.93 -2.45 -25.22
N PHE A 241 30.73 -2.43 -24.14
CA PHE A 241 30.43 -1.67 -22.92
C PHE A 241 31.53 -0.64 -22.66
N ASN A 242 31.14 0.64 -22.61
CA ASN A 242 32.04 1.77 -22.36
C ASN A 242 31.52 2.59 -21.17
N ALA A 243 32.40 3.04 -20.27
CA ALA A 243 32.01 3.88 -19.14
C ALA A 243 33.06 4.95 -18.84
N ALA A 244 32.60 6.19 -18.60
CA ALA A 244 33.43 7.32 -18.24
C ALA A 244 32.75 8.11 -17.11
N PRO A 245 33.24 8.06 -15.86
CA PRO A 245 34.40 7.30 -15.36
C PRO A 245 34.16 5.78 -15.34
N GLU A 246 35.23 4.98 -15.17
CA GLU A 246 35.14 3.51 -15.10
C GLU A 246 34.45 2.96 -13.84
N ARG A 247 34.38 3.79 -12.80
CA ARG A 247 33.81 3.53 -11.46
C ARG A 247 33.18 4.82 -10.94
N PHE A 248 32.04 4.73 -10.27
CA PHE A 248 31.43 5.89 -9.63
C PHE A 248 30.56 5.48 -8.44
N THR A 249 30.82 6.04 -7.25
CA THR A 249 30.04 5.73 -6.05
C THR A 249 28.82 6.64 -5.95
N ALA A 250 27.63 6.06 -5.98
CA ALA A 250 26.34 6.75 -5.92
C ALA A 250 25.38 6.07 -4.93
N TRP A 251 24.30 6.76 -4.59
CA TRP A 251 23.14 6.17 -3.91
C TRP A 251 22.14 5.66 -4.95
N PHE A 252 21.85 4.36 -4.96
CA PHE A 252 20.87 3.76 -5.85
C PHE A 252 20.22 2.50 -5.27
N ASP A 253 19.02 2.18 -5.75
CA ASP A 253 18.32 0.92 -5.51
C ASP A 253 18.69 -0.09 -6.60
N ALA A 254 19.52 -1.08 -6.23
CA ALA A 254 20.03 -2.09 -7.15
C ALA A 254 18.93 -2.94 -7.81
N ASP A 255 17.88 -3.30 -7.08
CA ASP A 255 16.76 -4.13 -7.55
C ASP A 255 15.92 -3.40 -8.61
N LYS A 256 15.77 -2.08 -8.50
CA LYS A 256 15.10 -1.25 -9.50
C LYS A 256 16.00 -0.91 -10.68
N LEU A 257 17.28 -0.61 -10.42
CA LEU A 257 18.25 -0.25 -11.46
C LEU A 257 18.51 -1.44 -12.41
N ASP A 258 18.67 -2.65 -11.88
CA ASP A 258 18.69 -3.91 -12.64
C ASP A 258 17.51 -3.98 -13.62
N LYS A 259 16.29 -3.82 -13.11
CA LYS A 259 15.07 -3.92 -13.92
C LYS A 259 14.97 -2.84 -15.00
N ILE A 260 15.45 -1.62 -14.76
CA ILE A 260 15.50 -0.58 -15.79
C ILE A 260 16.45 -1.00 -16.91
N ILE A 261 17.71 -1.32 -16.56
CA ILE A 261 18.76 -1.66 -17.53
C ILE A 261 18.38 -2.92 -18.31
N TYR A 262 17.96 -3.98 -17.63
CA TYR A 262 17.56 -5.25 -18.23
C TYR A 262 16.41 -5.06 -19.22
N ASN A 263 15.37 -4.27 -18.89
CA ASN A 263 14.25 -4.05 -19.82
C ASN A 263 14.64 -3.23 -21.06
N VAL A 264 15.61 -2.31 -20.97
CA VAL A 264 16.12 -1.60 -22.15
C VAL A 264 17.04 -2.51 -22.98
N LEU A 265 18.03 -3.12 -22.34
CA LEU A 265 19.07 -3.92 -22.99
C LEU A 265 18.52 -5.21 -23.64
N SER A 266 17.58 -5.90 -22.98
CA SER A 266 16.91 -7.07 -23.56
C SER A 266 15.96 -6.74 -24.72
N ASN A 267 15.54 -5.49 -24.90
CA ASN A 267 14.84 -5.07 -26.12
C ASN A 267 15.84 -4.78 -27.25
N ALA A 268 16.95 -4.08 -26.98
CA ALA A 268 18.02 -3.85 -27.96
C ALA A 268 18.52 -5.18 -28.58
N PHE A 269 18.88 -6.15 -27.75
CA PHE A 269 19.34 -7.48 -28.21
C PHE A 269 18.31 -8.29 -28.98
N LYS A 270 17.01 -8.04 -28.76
CA LYS A 270 15.89 -8.77 -29.37
C LYS A 270 15.45 -8.19 -30.72
N PHE A 271 15.71 -6.90 -30.93
CA PHE A 271 15.34 -6.16 -32.14
C PHE A 271 16.55 -5.90 -33.07
N THR A 272 17.75 -6.23 -32.62
CA THR A 272 18.97 -6.34 -33.43
C THR A 272 19.02 -7.69 -34.16
N PRO A 273 19.23 -7.73 -35.49
CA PRO A 273 19.41 -8.99 -36.22
C PRO A 273 20.78 -9.62 -35.95
N ALA A 274 20.93 -10.91 -36.24
CA ALA A 274 22.21 -11.60 -36.12
C ALA A 274 23.27 -10.97 -37.05
N GLY A 275 24.44 -10.65 -36.51
CA GLY A 275 25.47 -9.86 -37.19
C GLY A 275 25.38 -8.34 -36.96
N GLY A 276 24.37 -7.85 -36.23
CA GLY A 276 24.23 -6.45 -35.84
C GLY A 276 25.15 -6.03 -34.69
N GLU A 277 24.89 -4.85 -34.12
CA GLU A 277 25.67 -4.24 -33.05
C GLU A 277 24.75 -3.68 -31.94
N VAL A 278 25.17 -3.89 -30.69
CA VAL A 278 24.58 -3.27 -29.49
C VAL A 278 25.71 -2.64 -28.67
N GLY A 279 25.51 -1.39 -28.23
CA GLY A 279 26.47 -0.64 -27.42
C GLY A 279 25.83 -0.07 -26.16
N VAL A 280 26.50 -0.25 -25.03
CA VAL A 280 26.14 0.39 -23.75
C VAL A 280 27.21 1.43 -23.39
N ARG A 281 26.77 2.65 -23.08
CA ARG A 281 27.63 3.75 -22.63
C ARG A 281 27.11 4.29 -21.31
N VAL A 282 27.98 4.39 -20.31
CA VAL A 282 27.66 5.06 -19.03
C VAL A 282 28.47 6.36 -18.93
N SER A 283 27.76 7.46 -18.68
CA SER A 283 28.30 8.81 -18.53
C SER A 283 27.73 9.48 -17.27
N ILE A 284 28.46 10.44 -16.71
CA ILE A 284 27.94 11.34 -15.68
C ILE A 284 27.63 12.67 -16.36
N ILE A 285 26.46 13.22 -16.09
CA ILE A 285 26.03 14.53 -16.61
C ILE A 285 25.65 15.45 -15.45
N HIS A 286 25.97 16.74 -15.62
CA HIS A 286 25.61 17.81 -14.72
C HIS A 286 24.70 18.78 -15.48
N PRO A 287 23.53 19.18 -14.94
CA PRO A 287 22.68 20.17 -15.59
C PRO A 287 23.36 21.55 -15.66
N ASP A 288 23.24 22.24 -16.78
CA ASP A 288 23.74 23.62 -16.92
C ASP A 288 22.93 24.58 -16.05
N ALA A 289 23.60 25.19 -15.06
CA ALA A 289 23.03 26.17 -14.14
C ALA A 289 22.60 27.52 -14.78
N GLN A 290 22.58 27.61 -16.11
CA GLN A 290 22.32 28.86 -16.86
C GLN A 290 20.96 28.92 -17.57
N GLN A 291 20.08 27.93 -17.44
CA GLN A 291 18.78 27.93 -18.16
C GLN A 291 17.50 27.83 -17.30
N ASN A 292 17.57 27.51 -16.00
CA ASN A 292 16.38 27.43 -15.15
C ASN A 292 16.25 28.62 -14.20
N THR A 293 15.21 29.45 -14.40
CA THR A 293 14.77 30.47 -13.43
C THR A 293 13.83 29.87 -12.38
N GLN A 294 14.23 28.74 -11.79
CA GLN A 294 13.56 28.08 -10.66
C GLN A 294 14.57 27.95 -9.51
N THR A 295 14.08 27.97 -8.27
CA THR A 295 14.91 27.97 -7.06
C THR A 295 15.83 26.76 -7.00
N GLU A 296 17.10 27.00 -6.69
CA GLU A 296 18.21 26.05 -6.86
C GLU A 296 18.10 24.78 -5.99
N ASP A 297 17.32 24.83 -4.90
CA ASP A 297 17.22 23.75 -3.89
C ASP A 297 16.42 22.50 -4.32
N ASP A 298 15.66 22.51 -5.42
CA ASP A 298 14.69 21.43 -5.77
C ASP A 298 15.04 20.66 -7.07
N LEU A 299 16.30 20.76 -7.54
CA LEU A 299 16.81 20.08 -8.74
C LEU A 299 18.09 19.28 -8.46
N PRO A 300 18.30 18.08 -9.04
CA PRO A 300 19.53 17.30 -8.82
C PRO A 300 20.76 17.95 -9.48
N SER A 301 21.86 18.07 -8.75
CA SER A 301 23.12 18.60 -9.30
C SER A 301 23.87 17.63 -10.23
N GLN A 302 23.49 16.34 -10.21
CA GLN A 302 24.18 15.27 -10.92
C GLN A 302 23.25 14.11 -11.28
N TYR A 303 23.38 13.61 -12.52
CA TYR A 303 22.72 12.41 -13.00
C TYR A 303 23.76 11.41 -13.56
N VAL A 304 23.48 10.11 -13.40
CA VAL A 304 24.10 9.07 -14.21
C VAL A 304 23.23 8.83 -15.44
N GLU A 305 23.85 8.91 -16.61
CA GLU A 305 23.24 8.62 -17.90
C GLU A 305 23.70 7.25 -18.41
N ILE A 306 22.74 6.40 -18.75
CA ILE A 306 22.94 5.07 -19.31
C ILE A 306 22.33 5.09 -20.72
N VAL A 307 23.19 5.08 -21.73
CA VAL A 307 22.78 5.07 -23.14
C VAL A 307 22.95 3.66 -23.70
N VAL A 308 21.85 3.10 -24.21
CA VAL A 308 21.84 1.82 -24.93
C VAL A 308 21.51 2.11 -26.38
N THR A 309 22.43 1.78 -27.28
CA THR A 309 22.29 1.94 -28.74
C THR A 309 22.25 0.57 -29.40
N ASP A 310 21.38 0.42 -30.41
CA ASP A 310 21.29 -0.73 -31.30
C ASP A 310 21.29 -0.29 -32.77
N ASN A 311 21.68 -1.17 -33.69
CA ASN A 311 21.48 -1.00 -35.14
C ASN A 311 20.35 -1.88 -35.69
N GLY A 312 19.33 -2.15 -34.87
CA GLY A 312 18.21 -3.02 -35.20
C GLY A 312 17.19 -2.41 -36.16
N ILE A 313 15.97 -2.97 -36.14
CA ILE A 313 14.85 -2.53 -37.00
C ILE A 313 14.44 -1.06 -36.82
N GLY A 314 14.79 -0.44 -35.68
CA GLY A 314 14.33 0.90 -35.32
C GLY A 314 12.83 0.98 -34.99
N ILE A 315 12.36 2.20 -34.74
CA ILE A 315 10.99 2.52 -34.31
C ILE A 315 10.47 3.67 -35.19
N PRO A 316 9.29 3.53 -35.84
CA PRO A 316 8.69 4.62 -36.61
C PRO A 316 8.37 5.83 -35.72
N ALA A 317 8.56 7.04 -36.26
CA ALA A 317 8.49 8.27 -35.48
C ALA A 317 7.11 8.52 -34.83
N ASP A 318 6.03 8.07 -35.46
CA ASP A 318 4.67 8.18 -34.92
C ASP A 318 4.39 7.19 -33.77
N LYS A 319 5.27 6.22 -33.51
CA LYS A 319 5.14 5.25 -32.41
C LYS A 319 6.00 5.54 -31.19
N ILE A 320 6.90 6.52 -31.24
CA ILE A 320 7.88 6.78 -30.17
C ILE A 320 7.21 7.18 -28.83
N GLU A 321 6.06 7.83 -28.85
CA GLU A 321 5.28 8.10 -27.63
C GLU A 321 4.45 6.90 -27.15
N ASP A 322 4.14 5.96 -28.05
CA ASP A 322 3.28 4.81 -27.78
C ASP A 322 4.03 3.63 -27.13
N ILE A 323 5.34 3.46 -27.38
CA ILE A 323 6.13 2.33 -26.83
C ILE A 323 6.19 2.28 -25.28
N PHE A 324 5.85 3.39 -24.62
CA PHE A 324 5.74 3.48 -23.16
C PHE A 324 4.32 3.20 -22.63
N LYS A 325 3.33 2.99 -23.51
CA LYS A 325 1.96 2.66 -23.13
C LYS A 325 1.83 1.15 -22.87
N ARG A 326 0.94 0.81 -21.92
CA ARG A 326 0.77 -0.57 -21.42
C ARG A 326 0.20 -1.46 -22.52
N TYR A 327 0.75 -2.67 -22.65
CA TYR A 327 0.41 -3.67 -23.67
C TYR A 327 0.68 -3.24 -25.12
N TYR A 328 1.30 -2.07 -25.34
CA TYR A 328 1.60 -1.61 -26.69
C TYR A 328 2.65 -2.51 -27.35
N GLN A 329 2.37 -2.94 -28.58
CA GLN A 329 3.23 -3.77 -29.40
C GLN A 329 3.10 -3.29 -30.84
N ILE A 330 4.23 -3.11 -31.53
CA ILE A 330 4.23 -2.75 -32.94
C ILE A 330 3.80 -3.98 -33.74
N GLU A 331 2.88 -3.77 -34.68
CA GLU A 331 2.44 -4.76 -35.67
C GLU A 331 3.35 -4.68 -36.89
N ARG A 332 3.74 -5.83 -37.44
CA ARG A 332 4.54 -5.93 -38.67
C ARG A 332 3.65 -5.79 -39.90
N GLU A 333 4.27 -5.47 -41.04
CA GLU A 333 3.61 -5.44 -42.37
C GLU A 333 2.85 -6.74 -42.73
N ASN A 334 3.22 -7.88 -42.12
CA ASN A 334 2.56 -9.18 -42.31
C ASN A 334 1.44 -9.49 -41.29
N GLY A 335 0.96 -8.51 -40.52
CA GLY A 335 -0.10 -8.69 -39.52
C GLY A 335 0.31 -9.51 -38.28
N GLN A 336 1.61 -9.61 -38.00
CA GLN A 336 2.13 -10.27 -36.81
C GLN A 336 2.76 -9.27 -35.85
N TYR A 337 2.42 -9.36 -34.56
CA TYR A 337 3.02 -8.53 -33.53
C TYR A 337 4.46 -8.96 -33.23
N TYR A 338 5.33 -8.00 -32.99
CA TYR A 338 6.68 -8.29 -32.49
C TYR A 338 6.61 -9.01 -31.13
N PRO A 339 7.41 -10.07 -30.90
CA PRO A 339 7.27 -10.90 -29.70
C PRO A 339 7.52 -10.08 -28.42
N GLY A 340 6.58 -10.09 -27.48
CA GLY A 340 6.71 -9.35 -26.22
C GLY A 340 5.56 -9.58 -25.24
N SER A 341 5.43 -8.67 -24.28
CA SER A 341 4.24 -8.46 -23.44
C SER A 341 3.65 -7.05 -23.57
N GLY A 342 4.41 -6.09 -24.13
CA GLY A 342 4.07 -4.66 -24.12
C GLY A 342 4.14 -4.02 -22.72
N ILE A 343 4.82 -4.66 -21.74
CA ILE A 343 4.90 -4.16 -20.36
C ILE A 343 6.31 -3.66 -20.00
N GLY A 344 7.37 -4.22 -20.60
CA GLY A 344 8.76 -3.97 -20.18
C GLY A 344 9.22 -2.51 -20.24
N LEU A 345 8.97 -1.82 -21.36
CA LEU A 345 9.34 -0.39 -21.51
C LEU A 345 8.46 0.52 -20.64
N ALA A 346 7.16 0.25 -20.55
CA ALA A 346 6.27 0.94 -19.63
C ALA A 346 6.73 0.81 -18.16
N PHE A 347 7.12 -0.40 -17.74
CA PHE A 347 7.62 -0.65 -16.39
C PHE A 347 9.00 -0.02 -16.12
N ALA A 348 9.90 0.00 -17.11
CA ALA A 348 11.16 0.74 -17.02
C ALA A 348 10.93 2.24 -16.87
N ASN A 349 10.00 2.83 -17.64
CA ASN A 349 9.62 4.24 -17.53
C ASN A 349 9.06 4.58 -16.14
N GLU A 350 8.13 3.77 -15.61
CA GLU A 350 7.58 3.98 -14.25
C GLU A 350 8.65 3.86 -13.15
N LEU A 351 9.64 2.97 -13.31
CA LEU A 351 10.79 2.89 -12.39
C LEU A 351 11.74 4.10 -12.52
N VAL A 352 11.95 4.63 -13.72
CA VAL A 352 12.73 5.86 -13.94
C VAL A 352 12.00 7.09 -13.37
N ASN A 353 10.67 7.16 -13.50
CA ASN A 353 9.83 8.19 -12.88
C ASN A 353 9.89 8.12 -11.35
N LEU A 354 9.95 6.92 -10.77
CA LEU A 354 10.12 6.71 -9.32
C LEU A 354 11.48 7.20 -8.82
N TYR A 355 12.52 7.15 -9.65
CA TYR A 355 13.81 7.82 -9.42
C TYR A 355 13.77 9.35 -9.66
N GLN A 356 12.66 9.90 -10.15
CA GLN A 356 12.57 11.27 -10.69
C GLN A 356 13.58 11.55 -11.82
N GLY A 357 13.99 10.48 -12.50
CA GLY A 357 14.81 10.49 -13.70
C GLY A 357 14.00 10.72 -14.98
N LYS A 358 14.66 10.54 -16.13
CA LYS A 358 14.03 10.67 -17.46
C LYS A 358 14.54 9.57 -18.39
N ILE A 359 13.66 9.02 -19.23
CA ILE A 359 14.04 8.11 -20.31
C ILE A 359 13.70 8.76 -21.65
N PHE A 360 14.68 8.79 -22.55
CA PHE A 360 14.56 9.34 -23.89
C PHE A 360 14.81 8.26 -24.93
N VAL A 361 14.22 8.43 -26.11
CA VAL A 361 14.42 7.53 -27.25
C VAL A 361 14.69 8.37 -28.50
N LYS A 362 15.78 8.04 -29.20
CA LYS A 362 16.07 8.51 -30.55
C LYS A 362 16.15 7.28 -31.44
N SER A 363 15.28 7.15 -32.42
CA SER A 363 15.25 6.00 -33.32
C SER A 363 14.74 6.42 -34.68
N SER A 364 15.08 5.65 -35.69
CA SER A 364 14.51 5.74 -37.03
C SER A 364 14.46 4.35 -37.63
N GLU A 365 13.34 4.02 -38.24
CA GLU A 365 13.11 2.77 -38.95
C GLU A 365 14.26 2.44 -39.91
N GLY A 366 14.78 1.21 -39.82
CA GLY A 366 15.92 0.71 -40.60
C GLY A 366 17.32 1.11 -40.12
N ASN A 367 17.47 2.04 -39.15
CA ASN A 367 18.77 2.47 -38.62
C ASN A 367 18.91 2.29 -37.10
N GLY A 368 18.11 1.41 -36.50
CA GLY A 368 18.16 1.10 -35.06
C GLY A 368 17.65 2.19 -34.13
N SER A 369 18.03 2.06 -32.85
CA SER A 369 17.51 2.87 -31.75
C SER A 369 18.62 3.29 -30.79
N THR A 370 18.36 4.34 -30.03
CA THR A 370 19.16 4.78 -28.90
C THR A 370 18.24 5.21 -27.77
N PHE A 371 18.23 4.41 -26.71
CA PHE A 371 17.57 4.71 -25.45
C PHE A 371 18.57 5.41 -24.53
N SER A 372 18.14 6.45 -23.82
CA SER A 372 18.99 7.21 -22.89
C SER A 372 18.24 7.36 -21.57
N VAL A 373 18.71 6.67 -20.53
CA VAL A 373 18.16 6.69 -19.18
C VAL A 373 19.00 7.60 -18.32
N GLN A 374 18.41 8.65 -17.76
CA GLN A 374 19.08 9.59 -16.84
C GLN A 374 18.46 9.42 -15.44
N ILE A 375 19.28 9.05 -14.46
CA ILE A 375 18.86 8.83 -13.07
C ILE A 375 19.63 9.79 -12.16
N PRO A 376 18.98 10.58 -11.29
CA PRO A 376 19.68 11.45 -10.35
C PRO A 376 20.39 10.61 -9.29
N VAL A 377 21.59 11.06 -8.92
CA VAL A 377 22.50 10.36 -7.98
C VAL A 377 22.96 11.25 -6.82
N ASP A 378 22.41 12.45 -6.75
CA ASP A 378 22.70 13.48 -5.76
C ASP A 378 22.19 13.07 -4.37
N GLU A 379 23.11 12.97 -3.42
CA GLU A 379 22.88 12.61 -2.01
C GLU A 379 21.83 13.52 -1.36
N HIS A 380 21.87 14.84 -1.61
CA HIS A 380 20.95 15.79 -0.97
C HIS A 380 19.55 15.72 -1.57
N PHE A 381 19.44 15.59 -2.90
CA PHE A 381 18.16 15.47 -3.59
C PHE A 381 17.40 14.19 -3.18
N LEU A 382 18.14 13.11 -2.92
CA LEU A 382 17.59 11.81 -2.53
C LEU A 382 17.29 11.72 -1.02
N GLU A 383 18.20 12.15 -0.15
CA GLU A 383 18.00 12.13 1.32
C GLU A 383 16.88 13.08 1.77
N ALA A 384 16.73 14.25 1.14
CA ALA A 384 15.68 15.22 1.50
C ALA A 384 14.24 14.67 1.39
N LYS A 385 14.06 13.53 0.72
CA LYS A 385 12.76 12.87 0.52
C LYS A 385 12.68 11.44 1.11
N GLN A 386 13.77 10.85 1.61
CA GLN A 386 13.76 9.55 2.33
C GLN A 386 14.84 9.46 3.43
N LEU A 387 14.43 9.16 4.67
CA LEU A 387 15.31 9.03 5.84
C LEU A 387 15.53 7.57 6.29
N VAL A 388 16.75 7.30 6.79
CA VAL A 388 17.23 6.10 7.52
C VAL A 388 17.56 4.85 6.68
N GLY A 389 18.86 4.46 6.68
CA GLY A 389 19.24 3.05 6.46
C GLY A 389 20.67 2.75 6.00
N GLU A 390 21.72 3.14 6.74
CA GLU A 390 23.07 2.61 6.46
C GLU A 390 23.09 1.07 6.55
N PHE A 391 23.82 0.41 5.64
CA PHE A 391 24.05 -1.04 5.68
C PHE A 391 25.53 -1.35 5.45
N SER A 392 26.16 -2.01 6.41
CA SER A 392 27.58 -2.35 6.38
C SER A 392 27.90 -3.46 5.37
N ALA A 393 29.00 -3.31 4.65
CA ALA A 393 29.44 -4.23 3.60
C ALA A 393 30.14 -5.50 4.15
N ASP A 394 29.38 -6.36 4.85
CA ASP A 394 29.75 -7.78 5.01
C ASP A 394 28.51 -8.68 5.01
N SER A 395 28.13 -9.14 3.83
CA SER A 395 27.12 -10.18 3.60
C SER A 395 27.18 -10.59 2.12
N GLY A 396 27.82 -11.71 1.81
CA GLY A 396 27.86 -12.28 0.46
C GLY A 396 26.46 -12.70 -0.02
N LYS A 397 25.72 -11.76 -0.62
CA LYS A 397 24.43 -12.05 -1.28
C LYS A 397 24.70 -12.50 -2.70
N GLN A 398 24.36 -13.76 -2.94
CA GLN A 398 24.40 -14.44 -4.22
C GLN A 398 23.71 -13.59 -5.31
N LEU A 399 24.43 -13.26 -6.38
CA LEU A 399 23.87 -12.65 -7.58
C LEU A 399 22.71 -13.52 -8.09
N VAL A 400 21.63 -12.89 -8.55
CA VAL A 400 20.52 -13.62 -9.16
C VAL A 400 20.98 -14.11 -10.52
N ASN A 401 21.23 -15.42 -10.65
CA ASN A 401 21.55 -16.05 -11.92
C ASN A 401 20.33 -15.95 -12.84
N TRP A 402 20.35 -15.00 -13.76
CA TRP A 402 19.40 -14.91 -14.87
C TRP A 402 19.92 -15.76 -16.03
N ASP A 403 19.76 -17.07 -15.91
CA ASP A 403 20.28 -18.05 -16.88
C ASP A 403 19.75 -17.78 -18.31
N PHE A 404 20.67 -17.53 -19.23
CA PHE A 404 20.43 -17.42 -20.68
C PHE A 404 21.10 -18.59 -21.41
N ALA A 405 20.56 -19.81 -21.32
CA ALA A 405 21.07 -20.97 -22.08
C ALA A 405 20.03 -22.07 -22.39
N GLU A 406 19.98 -22.52 -23.65
CA GLU A 406 19.33 -23.75 -24.16
C GLU A 406 20.23 -24.28 -25.29
N THR A 407 20.83 -25.48 -25.36
CA THR A 407 21.10 -26.63 -24.43
C THR A 407 22.21 -27.49 -25.15
N ASP A 408 22.91 -28.54 -24.68
CA ASP A 408 22.99 -29.42 -23.49
C ASP A 408 24.40 -30.15 -23.57
N ASN A 409 24.56 -31.33 -22.95
CA ASN A 409 25.54 -32.42 -23.23
C ASN A 409 26.95 -32.44 -22.62
N ALA A 410 27.07 -33.18 -21.50
CA ALA A 410 28.02 -34.28 -21.30
C ALA A 410 27.42 -35.31 -20.29
N ALA A 411 27.98 -36.51 -20.17
CA ALA A 411 27.46 -37.60 -19.33
C ALA A 411 28.52 -38.17 -18.37
N ASP A 412 28.08 -38.81 -17.27
CA ASP A 412 28.48 -40.17 -16.88
C ASP A 412 27.73 -40.67 -15.60
N ASP A 413 27.82 -41.97 -15.32
CA ASP A 413 27.01 -42.74 -14.36
C ASP A 413 27.24 -42.43 -12.85
N VAL A 414 26.18 -42.57 -12.04
CA VAL A 414 26.12 -43.55 -10.92
C VAL A 414 24.67 -44.06 -10.77
N ALA A 415 24.47 -45.37 -10.55
CA ALA A 415 23.15 -46.00 -10.55
C ALA A 415 22.50 -46.22 -9.15
N ALA A 416 21.16 -46.22 -9.17
CA ALA A 416 20.22 -47.02 -8.37
C ALA A 416 20.43 -47.23 -6.85
N ASN A 417 19.44 -46.82 -6.04
CA ASN A 417 18.41 -47.74 -5.47
C ASN A 417 17.53 -47.04 -4.41
N ALA A 418 16.23 -47.32 -4.41
CA ALA A 418 15.30 -46.89 -3.35
C ALA A 418 14.47 -48.11 -2.86
N PRO A 419 14.77 -48.67 -1.67
CA PRO A 419 13.98 -49.75 -1.08
C PRO A 419 12.69 -49.23 -0.42
N GLU A 420 11.62 -50.01 -0.49
CA GLU A 420 10.36 -49.71 0.17
C GLU A 420 10.38 -49.99 1.69
N SER A 421 9.43 -49.38 2.40
CA SER A 421 8.95 -49.75 3.75
C SER A 421 9.93 -49.63 4.93
N LEU A 422 9.73 -48.56 5.73
CA LEU A 422 10.12 -48.52 7.14
C LEU A 422 8.93 -48.04 7.99
N SER A 423 8.79 -48.60 9.19
CA SER A 423 7.52 -48.63 9.93
C SER A 423 6.94 -47.26 10.32
N GLU A 424 5.62 -47.10 10.17
CA GLU A 424 4.84 -45.88 10.43
C GLU A 424 4.94 -45.29 11.86
N LYS A 425 5.52 -46.02 12.82
CA LYS A 425 5.58 -45.62 14.24
C LYS A 425 6.71 -44.66 14.61
N SER A 426 7.54 -44.22 13.66
CA SER A 426 8.71 -43.36 13.92
C SER A 426 8.88 -42.14 13.00
N MET A 427 7.96 -41.86 12.09
CA MET A 427 8.04 -40.66 11.23
C MET A 427 7.66 -39.37 12.00
N PRO A 428 8.38 -38.25 11.80
CA PRO A 428 7.99 -36.94 12.34
C PRO A 428 6.60 -36.52 11.85
N ILE A 429 5.89 -35.74 12.67
CA ILE A 429 4.54 -35.26 12.34
C ILE A 429 4.65 -33.84 11.78
N ILE A 430 4.13 -33.62 10.58
CA ILE A 430 4.03 -32.27 9.97
C ILE A 430 2.56 -31.91 9.82
N LEU A 431 2.18 -30.72 10.28
CA LEU A 431 0.85 -30.14 10.04
C LEU A 431 0.92 -29.15 8.87
N VAL A 432 0.06 -29.30 7.88
CA VAL A 432 -0.09 -28.40 6.74
C VAL A 432 -1.43 -27.67 6.87
N VAL A 433 -1.37 -26.34 6.94
CA VAL A 433 -2.53 -25.45 7.07
C VAL A 433 -2.60 -24.59 5.80
N GLU A 434 -3.60 -24.85 4.96
CA GLU A 434 -3.68 -24.31 3.60
C GLU A 434 -5.16 -24.36 3.19
N ASP A 435 -5.74 -23.25 2.72
CA ASP A 435 -7.14 -23.21 2.33
C ASP A 435 -7.38 -23.82 0.94
N ASP A 436 -6.43 -23.66 0.02
CA ASP A 436 -6.42 -24.32 -1.29
C ASP A 436 -6.28 -25.85 -1.16
N ASP A 437 -7.36 -26.57 -1.48
CA ASP A 437 -7.44 -28.03 -1.44
C ASP A 437 -6.43 -28.72 -2.37
N GLU A 438 -6.06 -28.12 -3.50
CA GLU A 438 -5.11 -28.72 -4.45
C GLU A 438 -3.67 -28.53 -3.97
N ILE A 439 -3.29 -27.33 -3.52
CA ILE A 439 -1.98 -27.07 -2.91
C ILE A 439 -1.80 -27.92 -1.64
N ARG A 440 -2.82 -28.01 -0.78
CA ARG A 440 -2.77 -28.84 0.45
C ARG A 440 -2.56 -30.31 0.14
N ASN A 441 -3.24 -30.84 -0.89
CA ASN A 441 -3.04 -32.22 -1.35
C ASN A 441 -1.71 -32.41 -2.10
N PHE A 442 -1.18 -31.39 -2.78
CA PHE A 442 0.12 -31.42 -3.45
C PHE A 442 1.27 -31.53 -2.43
N ILE A 443 1.30 -30.65 -1.42
CA ILE A 443 2.28 -30.70 -0.31
C ILE A 443 2.18 -32.07 0.39
N LYS A 444 0.97 -32.54 0.68
CA LYS A 444 0.76 -33.88 1.28
C LYS A 444 1.38 -35.00 0.41
N LYS A 445 1.09 -35.03 -0.89
CA LYS A 445 1.61 -36.05 -1.82
C LYS A 445 3.13 -35.98 -1.97
N ALA A 446 3.74 -34.80 -1.89
CA ALA A 446 5.19 -34.63 -1.97
C ALA A 446 5.92 -35.20 -0.75
N PHE A 447 5.36 -35.05 0.46
CA PHE A 447 6.07 -35.31 1.71
C PHE A 447 5.61 -36.56 2.49
N GLN A 448 4.47 -37.18 2.13
CA GLN A 448 3.92 -38.37 2.80
C GLN A 448 4.84 -39.61 2.82
N SER A 449 5.88 -39.68 1.99
CA SER A 449 6.87 -40.76 1.97
C SER A 449 7.97 -40.60 3.03
N LYS A 450 8.18 -39.39 3.56
CA LYS A 450 9.19 -39.06 4.58
C LYS A 450 8.58 -38.75 5.95
N TYR A 451 7.38 -38.19 5.97
CA TYR A 451 6.76 -37.56 7.15
C TYR A 451 5.28 -37.89 7.27
N ARG A 452 4.76 -37.95 8.50
CA ARG A 452 3.33 -38.18 8.74
C ARG A 452 2.55 -36.87 8.65
N ILE A 453 2.03 -36.58 7.46
CA ILE A 453 1.30 -35.34 7.17
C ILE A 453 -0.11 -35.36 7.76
N VAL A 454 -0.45 -34.28 8.47
CA VAL A 454 -1.82 -33.92 8.88
C VAL A 454 -2.20 -32.62 8.17
N CYS A 455 -3.48 -32.43 7.86
CA CYS A 455 -3.96 -31.30 7.07
C CYS A 455 -5.10 -30.56 7.78
N ALA A 456 -5.08 -29.23 7.72
CA ALA A 456 -6.15 -28.33 8.17
C ALA A 456 -6.47 -27.32 7.06
N ALA A 457 -7.74 -26.91 6.93
CA ALA A 457 -8.22 -26.05 5.85
C ALA A 457 -8.30 -24.55 6.22
N ASN A 458 -8.06 -24.19 7.49
CA ASN A 458 -7.99 -22.80 7.93
C ASN A 458 -7.15 -22.65 9.22
N GLY A 459 -6.86 -21.41 9.62
CA GLY A 459 -6.03 -21.13 10.80
C GLY A 459 -6.63 -21.65 12.13
N ASN A 460 -7.94 -21.65 12.31
CA ASN A 460 -8.57 -22.11 13.56
C ASN A 460 -8.50 -23.64 13.71
N GLN A 461 -8.69 -24.38 12.61
CA GLN A 461 -8.41 -25.82 12.55
C GLN A 461 -6.92 -26.08 12.80
N GLY A 462 -6.03 -25.30 12.17
CA GLY A 462 -4.58 -25.40 12.34
C GLY A 462 -4.14 -25.24 13.81
N ILE A 463 -4.65 -24.23 14.51
CA ILE A 463 -4.38 -24.01 15.95
C ILE A 463 -4.92 -25.19 16.79
N THR A 464 -6.12 -25.67 16.48
CA THR A 464 -6.77 -26.77 17.21
C THR A 464 -5.98 -28.08 17.06
N GLU A 465 -5.56 -28.42 15.84
CA GLU A 465 -4.75 -29.60 15.55
C GLU A 465 -3.33 -29.47 16.12
N ALA A 466 -2.68 -28.31 16.01
CA ALA A 466 -1.37 -28.07 16.60
C ALA A 466 -1.38 -28.24 18.13
N THR A 467 -2.39 -27.67 18.81
CA THR A 467 -2.58 -27.79 20.26
C THR A 467 -2.91 -29.21 20.70
N THR A 468 -3.64 -29.96 19.86
CA THR A 468 -4.09 -31.33 20.16
C THR A 468 -3.00 -32.35 19.88
N LEU A 469 -2.35 -32.30 18.72
CA LEU A 469 -1.37 -33.30 18.29
C LEU A 469 0.03 -33.00 18.82
N ILE A 470 0.42 -31.73 18.86
CA ILE A 470 1.78 -31.21 19.02
C ILE A 470 2.69 -31.83 17.94
N PRO A 471 2.61 -31.34 16.68
CA PRO A 471 3.47 -31.78 15.58
C PRO A 471 4.94 -31.37 15.79
N ASP A 472 5.85 -32.01 15.06
CA ASP A 472 7.27 -31.65 15.06
C ASP A 472 7.58 -30.43 14.17
N LEU A 473 6.67 -30.05 13.25
CA LEU A 473 6.75 -28.85 12.40
C LEU A 473 5.34 -28.46 11.86
N VAL A 474 5.12 -27.16 11.64
CA VAL A 474 3.93 -26.60 10.95
C VAL A 474 4.33 -25.89 9.66
N ILE A 475 3.54 -26.08 8.59
CA ILE A 475 3.58 -25.29 7.35
C ILE A 475 2.23 -24.59 7.23
N SER A 476 2.19 -23.28 6.99
CA SER A 476 0.96 -22.50 6.85
C SER A 476 1.07 -21.47 5.73
N ASP A 477 0.02 -21.24 4.92
CA ASP A 477 -0.06 -19.96 4.17
C ASP A 477 -0.30 -18.80 5.17
N ILE A 478 0.22 -17.61 4.86
CA ILE A 478 -0.13 -16.34 5.49
C ILE A 478 -1.60 -15.97 5.20
N LYS A 479 -2.08 -16.12 3.95
CA LYS A 479 -3.43 -15.76 3.54
C LYS A 479 -4.35 -16.99 3.58
N MET A 480 -5.26 -17.01 4.54
CA MET A 480 -6.33 -18.02 4.67
C MET A 480 -7.59 -17.38 5.26
N PRO A 481 -8.78 -17.98 5.10
CA PRO A 481 -10.00 -17.56 5.78
C PRO A 481 -9.91 -17.65 7.30
N GLU A 482 -10.77 -16.88 7.97
CA GLU A 482 -10.94 -16.78 9.44
C GLU A 482 -9.73 -16.25 10.23
N THR A 483 -8.57 -16.90 10.14
CA THR A 483 -7.36 -16.58 10.93
C THR A 483 -6.14 -16.77 10.05
N SER A 484 -5.34 -15.71 9.91
CA SER A 484 -4.16 -15.67 9.05
C SER A 484 -3.03 -16.57 9.56
N GLY A 485 -2.10 -16.95 8.68
CA GLY A 485 -0.91 -17.71 9.09
C GLY A 485 0.00 -16.95 10.05
N ILE A 486 0.03 -15.61 9.97
CA ILE A 486 0.79 -14.76 10.91
C ILE A 486 0.14 -14.80 12.30
N GLU A 487 -1.19 -14.74 12.39
CA GLU A 487 -1.89 -14.81 13.67
C GLU A 487 -1.87 -16.24 14.26
N LEU A 488 -1.99 -17.27 13.41
CA LEU A 488 -1.73 -18.67 13.79
C LEU A 488 -0.32 -18.82 14.37
N CYS A 489 0.70 -18.26 13.71
CA CYS A 489 2.07 -18.30 14.20
C CYS A 489 2.20 -17.62 15.57
N ASN A 490 1.68 -16.40 15.71
CA ASN A 490 1.71 -15.65 16.97
C ASN A 490 1.04 -16.43 18.11
N ARG A 491 -0.20 -16.90 17.92
CA ARG A 491 -0.94 -17.68 18.92
C ARG A 491 -0.22 -18.97 19.30
N LEU A 492 0.38 -19.68 18.34
CA LEU A 492 1.13 -20.90 18.61
C LEU A 492 2.47 -20.65 19.32
N LYS A 493 3.13 -19.51 19.07
CA LYS A 493 4.38 -19.11 19.72
C LYS A 493 4.15 -18.55 21.13
N GLU A 494 3.00 -17.91 21.37
CA GLU A 494 2.57 -17.39 22.68
C GLU A 494 2.03 -18.48 23.63
N ASP A 495 1.30 -19.50 23.13
CA ASP A 495 0.85 -20.61 23.99
C ASP A 495 2.04 -21.50 24.37
N GLU A 496 2.33 -21.55 25.67
CA GLU A 496 3.32 -22.42 26.30
C GLU A 496 3.24 -23.89 25.84
N LYS A 497 2.08 -24.39 25.39
CA LYS A 497 1.91 -25.77 24.90
C LYS A 497 2.56 -26.00 23.53
N THR A 498 2.68 -24.96 22.71
CA THR A 498 3.06 -25.03 21.28
C THR A 498 4.23 -24.13 20.89
N SER A 499 4.67 -23.22 21.78
CA SER A 499 5.86 -22.34 21.66
C SER A 499 7.04 -23.02 20.98
N HIS A 500 7.24 -24.27 21.39
CA HIS A 500 8.35 -25.16 21.07
C HIS A 500 8.30 -25.80 19.66
N ILE A 501 7.34 -25.44 18.80
CA ILE A 501 7.12 -26.03 17.48
C ILE A 501 7.66 -25.08 16.39
N PRO A 502 8.48 -25.56 15.43
CA PRO A 502 8.94 -24.74 14.32
C PRO A 502 7.84 -24.54 13.26
N ILE A 503 7.76 -23.33 12.70
CA ILE A 503 6.71 -22.89 11.77
C ILE A 503 7.35 -22.32 10.50
N ILE A 504 6.93 -22.84 9.34
CA ILE A 504 7.24 -22.30 8.01
C ILE A 504 6.00 -21.56 7.50
N LEU A 505 6.14 -20.28 7.11
CA LEU A 505 5.08 -19.54 6.42
C LEU A 505 5.30 -19.48 4.90
N LEU A 506 4.29 -19.90 4.15
CA LEU A 506 4.19 -19.77 2.70
C LEU A 506 3.55 -18.41 2.35
N THR A 507 3.98 -17.75 1.27
CA THR A 507 3.44 -16.43 0.90
C THR A 507 3.48 -16.13 -0.60
N ALA A 508 2.36 -15.64 -1.16
CA ALA A 508 2.31 -15.13 -2.53
C ALA A 508 3.00 -13.75 -2.72
N TYR A 509 3.66 -13.18 -1.69
CA TYR A 509 4.20 -11.82 -1.70
C TYR A 509 5.66 -11.77 -1.26
N LYS A 510 6.53 -11.19 -2.11
CA LYS A 510 7.93 -10.86 -1.79
C LYS A 510 8.09 -9.54 -1.00
N SER A 511 7.02 -8.98 -0.40
CA SER A 511 7.12 -7.72 0.38
C SER A 511 7.98 -7.91 1.63
N ARG A 512 8.78 -6.89 1.95
CA ARG A 512 9.69 -6.92 3.10
C ARG A 512 8.90 -6.80 4.41
N GLU A 513 7.78 -6.09 4.44
CA GLU A 513 6.89 -5.94 5.60
C GLU A 513 6.45 -7.30 6.19
N TYR A 514 5.68 -8.12 5.45
CA TYR A 514 5.16 -9.39 5.97
C TYR A 514 6.24 -10.40 6.37
N LYS A 515 7.44 -10.33 5.77
CA LYS A 515 8.59 -11.13 6.19
C LYS A 515 9.21 -10.61 7.49
N ILE A 516 9.27 -9.29 7.69
CA ILE A 516 9.72 -8.68 8.95
C ILE A 516 8.70 -8.94 10.07
N GLU A 517 7.43 -8.62 9.84
CA GLU A 517 6.32 -8.86 10.77
C GLU A 517 6.30 -10.33 11.19
N GLY A 518 6.32 -11.24 10.24
CA GLY A 518 6.29 -12.67 10.50
C GLY A 518 7.52 -13.21 11.26
N LEU A 519 8.71 -12.68 11.01
CA LEU A 519 9.92 -13.02 11.78
C LEU A 519 9.86 -12.43 13.20
N GLN A 520 9.38 -11.19 13.36
CA GLN A 520 9.11 -10.57 14.66
C GLN A 520 8.03 -11.33 15.45
N LYS A 521 7.09 -11.99 14.74
CA LYS A 521 6.05 -12.87 15.25
C LYS A 521 6.51 -14.33 15.46
N GLY A 522 7.81 -14.60 15.29
CA GLY A 522 8.48 -15.81 15.78
C GLY A 522 8.44 -17.03 14.87
N ALA A 523 8.07 -16.91 13.59
CA ALA A 523 8.17 -18.04 12.66
C ALA A 523 9.62 -18.30 12.24
N ASP A 524 9.96 -19.57 12.00
CA ASP A 524 11.33 -20.05 11.88
C ASP A 524 11.83 -20.03 10.42
N ALA A 525 10.93 -20.06 9.43
CA ALA A 525 11.27 -19.91 8.00
C ALA A 525 10.14 -19.29 7.15
N TYR A 526 10.52 -18.73 6.00
CA TYR A 526 9.64 -18.05 5.04
C TYR A 526 9.92 -18.52 3.62
N LEU A 527 8.88 -18.87 2.87
CA LEU A 527 8.98 -19.40 1.51
C LEU A 527 7.93 -18.75 0.58
N SER A 528 8.34 -18.27 -0.59
CA SER A 528 7.39 -17.61 -1.51
C SER A 528 6.69 -18.61 -2.44
N LYS A 529 5.38 -18.46 -2.65
CA LYS A 529 4.60 -19.14 -3.71
C LYS A 529 4.84 -18.46 -5.08
N PRO A 530 5.01 -19.22 -6.19
CA PRO A 530 5.28 -20.66 -6.25
C PRO A 530 6.61 -21.00 -5.58
N PHE A 531 6.62 -22.06 -4.79
CA PHE A 531 7.80 -22.57 -4.11
C PHE A 531 8.35 -23.81 -4.84
N ASN A 532 9.67 -23.97 -4.83
CA ASN A 532 10.29 -25.22 -5.23
C ASN A 532 10.17 -26.26 -4.10
N ILE A 533 9.94 -27.53 -4.46
CA ILE A 533 9.71 -28.60 -3.48
C ILE A 533 11.01 -29.01 -2.75
N ASP A 534 12.15 -28.95 -3.42
CA ASP A 534 13.45 -29.27 -2.83
C ASP A 534 13.91 -28.16 -1.87
N GLU A 535 13.64 -26.89 -2.19
CA GLU A 535 13.81 -25.77 -1.26
C GLU A 535 12.97 -25.98 0.02
N LEU A 536 11.70 -26.39 -0.12
CA LEU A 536 10.83 -26.71 1.02
C LEU A 536 11.32 -27.94 1.82
N ASP A 537 11.80 -29.00 1.15
CA ASP A 537 12.38 -30.18 1.82
C ASP A 537 13.65 -29.85 2.61
N ILE A 538 14.49 -28.96 2.07
CA ILE A 538 15.69 -28.44 2.74
C ILE A 538 15.30 -27.63 3.99
N GLN A 539 14.30 -26.73 3.90
CA GLN A 539 13.83 -25.96 5.06
C GLN A 539 13.25 -26.86 6.15
N ILE A 540 12.38 -27.81 5.79
CA ILE A 540 11.83 -28.82 6.71
C ILE A 540 12.96 -29.60 7.39
N THR A 541 13.91 -30.12 6.60
CA THR A 541 15.03 -30.92 7.10
C THR A 541 15.92 -30.13 8.06
N ASN A 542 16.25 -28.88 7.72
CA ASN A 542 17.07 -27.99 8.56
C ASN A 542 16.38 -27.68 9.89
N LEU A 543 15.09 -27.31 9.87
CA LEU A 543 14.34 -27.01 11.09
C LEU A 543 14.20 -28.24 11.99
N LEU A 544 13.92 -29.42 11.44
CA LEU A 544 13.88 -30.67 12.21
C LEU A 544 15.26 -31.04 12.80
N GLN A 545 16.37 -30.78 12.09
CA GLN A 545 17.73 -30.98 12.62
C GLN A 545 18.08 -29.99 13.74
N ILE A 546 17.78 -28.70 13.56
CA ILE A 546 17.95 -27.66 14.59
C ILE A 546 17.14 -28.05 15.83
N ARG A 547 15.87 -28.46 15.63
CA ARG A 547 14.99 -28.89 16.71
C ARG A 547 15.54 -30.11 17.45
N LYS A 548 16.11 -31.09 16.76
CA LYS A 548 16.80 -32.25 17.36
C LYS A 548 18.00 -31.81 18.21
N LYS A 549 18.86 -30.92 17.70
CA LYS A 549 20.01 -30.37 18.45
C LYS A 549 19.57 -29.63 19.71
N LEU A 550 18.45 -28.89 19.67
CA LEU A 550 17.86 -28.26 20.85
C LEU A 550 17.32 -29.27 21.87
N LYS A 551 16.65 -30.35 21.43
CA LYS A 551 16.24 -31.46 22.32
C LYS A 551 17.46 -32.09 23.02
N GLU A 552 18.57 -32.24 22.29
CA GLU A 552 19.85 -32.74 22.84
C GLU A 552 20.53 -31.74 23.81
N LYS A 553 20.48 -30.42 23.53
CA LYS A 553 20.97 -29.36 24.45
C LYS A 553 20.26 -29.47 25.80
N TYR A 554 18.92 -29.47 25.82
CA TYR A 554 18.15 -29.52 27.05
C TYR A 554 18.43 -30.81 27.85
N CYS A 555 18.55 -31.96 27.18
CA CYS A 555 18.98 -33.21 27.84
C CYS A 555 20.36 -33.13 28.49
N ARG A 556 21.35 -32.48 27.85
CA ARG A 556 22.68 -32.28 28.44
C ARG A 556 22.64 -31.30 29.63
N GLN A 557 21.89 -30.21 29.52
CA GLN A 557 21.72 -29.20 30.57
C GLN A 557 21.12 -29.80 31.85
N ILE A 558 20.09 -30.66 31.72
CA ILE A 558 19.53 -31.44 32.83
C ILE A 558 20.63 -32.25 33.55
N MET A 559 21.51 -32.91 32.79
CA MET A 559 22.58 -33.74 33.35
C MET A 559 23.74 -32.94 33.98
N LEU A 560 24.05 -31.71 33.50
CA LEU A 560 25.34 -31.05 33.72
C LEU A 560 25.36 -29.82 34.67
N GLU A 561 24.27 -29.56 35.40
CA GLU A 561 24.12 -28.44 36.37
C GLU A 561 23.68 -27.10 35.73
N PRO A 562 22.97 -26.21 36.48
CA PRO A 562 22.36 -25.03 35.89
C PRO A 562 23.38 -23.90 35.71
N ALA A 563 23.68 -23.57 34.45
CA ALA A 563 24.35 -22.32 34.13
C ALA A 563 23.42 -21.12 34.44
N ASN A 564 23.95 -20.12 35.14
CA ASN A 564 23.29 -18.81 35.22
C ASN A 564 23.37 -18.15 33.84
N VAL A 565 22.23 -18.02 33.17
CA VAL A 565 22.06 -17.32 31.90
C VAL A 565 20.82 -16.43 32.03
N GLU A 566 20.86 -15.22 31.47
CA GLU A 566 19.74 -14.29 31.49
C GLU A 566 18.57 -14.83 30.63
N ILE A 567 17.34 -14.78 31.17
CA ILE A 567 16.29 -15.74 30.79
C ILE A 567 15.20 -15.12 29.89
N GLU A 568 15.35 -15.27 28.57
CA GLU A 568 14.34 -14.81 27.60
C GLU A 568 13.33 -15.90 27.20
N ASP A 569 13.76 -17.12 26.87
CA ASP A 569 12.92 -18.20 26.31
C ASP A 569 11.81 -18.72 27.26
N ILE A 570 10.59 -18.89 26.72
CA ILE A 570 9.40 -19.49 27.34
C ILE A 570 9.62 -20.98 27.65
N ASP A 571 10.31 -21.72 26.78
CA ASP A 571 10.53 -23.16 26.95
C ASP A 571 11.54 -23.45 28.06
N GLU A 572 12.61 -22.65 28.17
CA GLU A 572 13.58 -22.78 29.25
C GLU A 572 12.96 -22.39 30.60
N LYS A 573 12.10 -21.35 30.65
CA LYS A 573 11.26 -21.02 31.82
C LYS A 573 10.37 -22.20 32.24
N PHE A 574 9.76 -22.91 31.30
CA PHE A 574 8.99 -24.12 31.59
C PHE A 574 9.87 -25.25 32.16
N ILE A 575 10.99 -25.58 31.51
CA ILE A 575 11.88 -26.65 31.99
C ILE A 575 12.41 -26.34 33.39
N GLN A 576 12.81 -25.10 33.68
CA GLN A 576 13.19 -24.68 35.03
C GLN A 576 12.04 -24.79 36.05
N ARG A 577 10.79 -24.48 35.66
CA ARG A 577 9.61 -24.62 36.54
C ARG A 577 9.34 -26.09 36.88
N VAL A 578 9.44 -26.98 35.89
CA VAL A 578 9.28 -28.44 36.09
C VAL A 578 10.41 -29.02 36.94
N LEU A 579 11.67 -28.62 36.70
CA LEU A 579 12.83 -29.01 37.51
C LEU A 579 12.64 -28.62 38.99
N LYS A 580 12.37 -27.35 39.27
CA LYS A 580 12.16 -26.84 40.64
C LYS A 580 11.00 -27.54 41.37
N THR A 581 9.94 -27.90 40.64
CA THR A 581 8.80 -28.67 41.19
C THR A 581 9.22 -30.10 41.59
N ILE A 582 10.00 -30.77 40.75
CA ILE A 582 10.50 -32.12 41.01
C ILE A 582 11.55 -32.12 42.13
N GLU A 583 12.44 -31.13 42.17
CA GLU A 583 13.46 -30.97 43.22
C GLU A 583 12.84 -30.69 44.59
N LYS A 584 11.83 -29.81 44.66
CA LYS A 584 11.06 -29.53 45.89
C LYS A 584 10.34 -30.77 46.45
N ARG A 585 10.05 -31.76 45.59
CA ARG A 585 9.38 -33.02 45.94
C ARG A 585 10.26 -34.24 45.67
N ILE A 586 11.59 -34.10 45.72
CA ILE A 586 12.50 -35.17 45.24
C ILE A 586 12.32 -36.49 46.01
N SER A 587 12.10 -36.40 47.32
CA SER A 587 11.89 -37.51 48.26
C SER A 587 10.46 -38.11 48.21
N ASP A 588 9.52 -37.44 47.55
CA ASP A 588 8.10 -37.80 47.55
C ASP A 588 7.83 -39.05 46.72
N ARG A 589 7.64 -40.18 47.40
CA ARG A 589 7.44 -41.51 46.78
C ARG A 589 6.23 -41.58 45.85
N GLU A 590 5.26 -40.68 45.97
CA GLU A 590 4.08 -40.63 45.12
C GLU A 590 4.24 -39.70 43.90
N LEU A 591 5.34 -38.92 43.80
CA LEU A 591 5.58 -37.99 42.69
C LEU A 591 5.56 -38.71 41.33
N ASN A 592 4.47 -38.49 40.61
CA ASN A 592 4.13 -39.12 39.34
C ASN A 592 3.60 -38.10 38.32
N ALA A 593 3.44 -38.52 37.07
CA ALA A 593 3.04 -37.65 35.95
C ALA A 593 1.70 -36.93 36.14
N GLU A 594 0.79 -37.44 36.97
CA GLU A 594 -0.49 -36.80 37.27
C GLU A 594 -0.37 -35.76 38.39
N SER A 595 0.35 -36.10 39.47
CA SER A 595 0.65 -35.14 40.54
C SER A 595 1.40 -33.91 40.00
N LEU A 596 2.38 -34.14 39.11
CA LEU A 596 3.14 -33.10 38.44
C LEU A 596 2.28 -32.29 37.45
N SER A 597 1.31 -32.91 36.76
CA SER A 597 0.44 -32.18 35.84
C SER A 597 -0.51 -31.21 36.57
N ARG A 598 -1.00 -31.59 37.76
CA ARG A 598 -1.79 -30.69 38.63
C ARG A 598 -0.96 -29.49 39.10
N GLU A 599 0.28 -29.71 39.54
CA GLU A 599 1.15 -28.66 40.08
C GLU A 599 1.74 -27.73 39.00
N ILE A 600 1.89 -28.22 37.76
CA ILE A 600 2.36 -27.43 36.59
C ILE A 600 1.21 -26.74 35.83
N GLY A 601 -0.05 -27.05 36.13
CA GLY A 601 -1.23 -26.42 35.51
C GLY A 601 -1.56 -26.90 34.10
N MET A 602 -1.22 -28.14 33.75
CA MET A 602 -1.46 -28.73 32.42
C MET A 602 -2.22 -30.05 32.52
N SER A 603 -2.90 -30.48 31.45
CA SER A 603 -3.41 -31.86 31.41
C SER A 603 -2.23 -32.86 31.33
N ARG A 604 -2.41 -34.05 31.90
CA ARG A 604 -1.40 -35.14 31.88
C ARG A 604 -0.91 -35.47 30.47
N MET A 605 -1.77 -35.35 29.46
CA MET A 605 -1.42 -35.60 28.06
C MET A 605 -0.60 -34.46 27.44
N GLN A 606 -0.93 -33.20 27.73
CA GLN A 606 -0.16 -32.04 27.28
C GLN A 606 1.21 -31.97 27.95
N LEU A 607 1.30 -32.22 29.27
CA LEU A 607 2.57 -32.30 29.98
C LEU A 607 3.50 -33.37 29.36
N TYR A 608 2.95 -34.54 29.05
CA TYR A 608 3.70 -35.64 28.43
C TYR A 608 4.17 -35.28 27.02
N ARG A 609 3.32 -34.64 26.20
CA ARG A 609 3.71 -34.13 24.88
C ARG A 609 4.79 -33.05 24.98
N LYS A 610 4.64 -32.03 25.82
CA LYS A 610 5.63 -30.93 25.93
C LYS A 610 6.98 -31.40 26.48
N ILE A 611 7.02 -32.22 27.54
CA ILE A 611 8.29 -32.77 28.06
C ILE A 611 8.98 -33.65 27.00
N ARG A 612 8.23 -34.50 26.27
CA ARG A 612 8.80 -35.30 25.18
C ARG A 612 9.20 -34.44 23.97
N GLY A 613 8.45 -33.39 23.66
CA GLY A 613 8.77 -32.42 22.61
C GLY A 613 10.07 -31.67 22.88
N LEU A 614 10.35 -31.34 24.15
CA LEU A 614 11.55 -30.63 24.57
C LEU A 614 12.76 -31.53 24.85
N THR A 615 12.56 -32.78 25.28
CA THR A 615 13.65 -33.63 25.82
C THR A 615 13.68 -35.06 25.30
N ASN A 616 12.70 -35.47 24.48
CA ASN A 616 12.48 -36.86 24.03
C ASN A 616 12.26 -37.90 25.16
N LEU A 617 12.35 -37.51 26.43
CA LEU A 617 12.03 -38.35 27.59
C LEU A 617 10.52 -38.41 27.84
N THR A 618 10.06 -39.52 28.41
CA THR A 618 8.71 -39.61 28.98
C THR A 618 8.72 -38.99 30.39
N VAL A 619 7.56 -38.54 30.91
CA VAL A 619 7.50 -37.82 32.21
C VAL A 619 8.07 -38.65 33.38
N HIS A 620 7.82 -39.96 33.40
CA HIS A 620 8.40 -40.85 34.42
C HIS A 620 9.93 -40.97 34.30
N GLU A 621 10.47 -40.90 33.08
CA GLU A 621 11.90 -40.98 32.84
C GLU A 621 12.60 -39.66 33.15
N PHE A 622 11.93 -38.53 32.87
CA PHE A 622 12.37 -37.20 33.28
C PHE A 622 12.52 -37.11 34.80
N ILE A 623 11.47 -37.47 35.57
CA ILE A 623 11.52 -37.54 37.05
C ILE A 623 12.63 -38.50 37.51
N ARG A 624 12.72 -39.69 36.92
CA ARG A 624 13.77 -40.70 37.25
C ARG A 624 15.18 -40.15 37.03
N THR A 625 15.44 -39.47 35.92
CA THR A 625 16.76 -38.91 35.59
C THR A 625 17.18 -37.83 36.60
N ILE A 626 16.25 -36.96 37.01
CA ILE A 626 16.52 -35.92 38.03
C ILE A 626 16.82 -36.56 39.40
N ARG A 627 16.03 -37.57 39.82
CA ARG A 627 16.29 -38.32 41.05
C ARG A 627 17.65 -39.01 41.05
N LEU A 628 18.01 -39.67 39.95
CA LEU A 628 19.32 -40.31 39.79
C LEU A 628 20.47 -39.29 39.83
N LYS A 629 20.29 -38.10 39.23
CA LYS A 629 21.28 -37.03 39.33
C LYS A 629 21.45 -36.54 40.77
N ARG A 630 20.36 -36.22 41.47
CA ARG A 630 20.42 -35.80 42.89
C ARG A 630 21.05 -36.89 43.78
N ALA A 631 20.86 -38.16 43.44
CA ALA A 631 21.58 -39.25 44.10
C ALA A 631 23.09 -39.21 43.84
N THR A 632 23.56 -38.92 42.61
CA THR A 632 25.01 -38.75 42.36
C THR A 632 25.62 -37.59 43.17
N GLU A 633 24.87 -36.52 43.41
CA GLU A 633 25.31 -35.40 44.25
C GLU A 633 25.47 -35.83 45.72
N LEU A 634 24.44 -36.45 46.31
CA LEU A 634 24.49 -36.97 47.69
C LEU A 634 25.55 -38.08 47.88
N LEU A 635 25.76 -38.93 46.87
CA LEU A 635 26.81 -39.96 46.89
C LEU A 635 28.23 -39.38 46.79
N LYS A 636 28.43 -38.23 46.10
CA LYS A 636 29.71 -37.49 46.09
C LYS A 636 30.03 -36.89 47.46
N GLU A 637 29.02 -36.42 48.21
CA GLU A 637 29.22 -35.87 49.56
C GLU A 637 29.66 -36.93 50.59
N LYS A 638 29.42 -38.23 50.34
CA LYS A 638 29.80 -39.37 51.20
C LYS A 638 29.27 -39.30 52.66
N ARG A 639 28.20 -38.52 52.88
CA ARG A 639 27.55 -38.33 54.20
C ARG A 639 26.46 -39.36 54.53
N MET A 640 26.01 -40.13 53.55
CA MET A 640 24.90 -41.08 53.64
C MET A 640 25.29 -42.43 53.01
N THR A 641 24.71 -43.52 53.49
CA THR A 641 24.79 -44.83 52.83
C THR A 641 23.99 -44.84 51.53
N ILE A 642 24.32 -45.79 50.64
CA ILE A 642 23.62 -45.97 49.36
C ILE A 642 22.12 -46.24 49.57
N THR A 643 21.76 -46.93 50.66
CA THR A 643 20.38 -47.21 51.05
C THR A 643 19.62 -45.95 51.45
N GLU A 644 20.25 -45.09 52.27
CA GLU A 644 19.65 -43.82 52.69
C GLU A 644 19.47 -42.89 51.49
N VAL A 645 20.49 -42.71 50.64
CA VAL A 645 20.37 -41.88 49.43
C VAL A 645 19.24 -42.34 48.51
N ALA A 646 19.07 -43.65 48.32
CA ALA A 646 18.00 -44.19 47.48
C ALA A 646 16.59 -43.77 47.99
N TYR A 647 16.38 -43.81 49.31
CA TYR A 647 15.12 -43.37 49.91
C TYR A 647 14.99 -41.84 49.95
N GLU A 648 16.08 -41.11 50.18
CA GLU A 648 16.12 -39.64 50.25
C GLU A 648 15.77 -38.99 48.90
N VAL A 649 16.15 -39.61 47.78
CA VAL A 649 15.71 -39.21 46.43
C VAL A 649 14.43 -39.92 45.95
N GLY A 650 13.65 -40.49 46.87
CA GLY A 650 12.27 -40.93 46.60
C GLY A 650 12.12 -42.22 45.78
N PHE A 651 13.08 -43.16 45.84
CA PHE A 651 12.86 -44.53 45.36
C PHE A 651 12.19 -45.40 46.43
N ASN A 652 11.34 -46.34 46.00
CA ASN A 652 10.62 -47.25 46.90
C ASN A 652 11.42 -48.54 47.22
N ASP A 653 12.38 -48.91 46.37
CA ASP A 653 13.16 -50.13 46.46
C ASP A 653 14.61 -49.88 45.98
N LEU A 654 15.56 -50.42 46.73
CA LEU A 654 17.00 -50.32 46.48
C LEU A 654 17.41 -51.09 45.20
N THR A 655 16.74 -52.20 44.91
CA THR A 655 17.00 -53.02 43.71
C THR A 655 16.64 -52.26 42.44
N TYR A 656 15.49 -51.57 42.45
CA TYR A 656 15.02 -50.69 41.39
C TYR A 656 15.93 -49.47 41.24
N PHE A 657 16.32 -48.82 42.34
CA PHE A 657 17.30 -47.73 42.33
C PHE A 657 18.62 -48.17 41.67
N ALA A 658 19.25 -49.25 42.14
CA ALA A 658 20.51 -49.74 41.61
C ALA A 658 20.42 -50.13 40.12
N ARG A 659 19.32 -50.75 39.70
CA ARG A 659 19.06 -51.08 38.28
C ARG A 659 18.90 -49.83 37.42
N CYS A 660 18.20 -48.81 37.89
CA CYS A 660 18.02 -47.55 37.18
C CYS A 660 19.31 -46.72 37.14
N PHE A 661 20.07 -46.67 38.23
CA PHE A 661 21.38 -46.02 38.31
C PHE A 661 22.37 -46.67 37.34
N ARG A 662 22.47 -48.00 37.34
CA ARG A 662 23.33 -48.73 36.39
C ARG A 662 22.89 -48.58 34.93
N LYS A 663 21.59 -48.47 34.64
CA LYS A 663 21.10 -48.15 33.29
C LYS A 663 21.50 -46.73 32.84
N GLN A 664 21.58 -45.77 33.77
CA GLN A 664 21.88 -44.36 33.46
C GLN A 664 23.38 -44.07 33.36
N TYR A 665 24.19 -44.59 34.28
CA TYR A 665 25.61 -44.27 34.43
C TYR A 665 26.55 -45.43 34.07
N GLN A 666 26.02 -46.56 33.62
CA GLN A 666 26.71 -47.83 33.31
C GLN A 666 27.39 -48.53 34.51
N LYS A 667 27.74 -47.78 35.57
CA LYS A 667 28.25 -48.23 36.87
C LYS A 667 27.12 -48.38 37.90
N SER A 668 27.29 -49.28 38.87
CA SER A 668 26.46 -49.34 40.07
C SER A 668 26.76 -48.19 41.04
N PRO A 669 25.86 -47.89 42.00
CA PRO A 669 26.13 -46.88 43.03
C PRO A 669 27.41 -47.15 43.85
N SER A 670 27.74 -48.42 44.11
CA SER A 670 28.92 -48.82 44.87
C SER A 670 30.23 -48.59 44.09
N GLU A 671 30.23 -48.88 42.79
CA GLU A 671 31.36 -48.59 41.89
C GLU A 671 31.55 -47.06 41.74
N PHE A 672 30.45 -46.31 41.67
CA PHE A 672 30.46 -44.84 41.58
C PHE A 672 31.05 -44.17 42.85
N VAL A 673 30.69 -44.62 44.05
CA VAL A 673 31.24 -44.09 45.32
C VAL A 673 32.69 -44.48 45.54
N SER A 674 33.08 -45.68 45.12
CA SER A 674 34.44 -46.21 45.32
C SER A 674 35.47 -45.70 44.29
N GLY A 675 35.03 -44.98 43.26
CA GLY A 675 35.92 -44.30 42.31
C GLY A 675 36.74 -45.23 41.42
N LYS A 676 36.36 -46.51 41.30
CA LYS A 676 37.00 -47.44 40.37
C LYS A 676 36.53 -47.18 38.94
N GLU A 677 37.47 -47.19 38.01
CA GLU A 677 37.22 -47.05 36.56
C GLU A 677 36.46 -48.24 35.99
#